data_AF-A0A9J6CED4-F1
#
_entry.id   AF-A0A9J6CED4-F1
#
_cell.length_a   1.000
_cell.length_b   1.000
_cell.length_c   1.000
_cell.angle_alpha   90.00
_cell.angle_beta   90.00
_cell.angle_gamma   90.00
#
_symmetry.space_group_name_H-M   'P 1'
#
loop_
_entity.id
_entity.type
_entity.pdbx_description
1 polymer ?
#
loop_
_entity_poly.entity_id
_entity_poly.type
_entity_poly.pdbx_seq_one_letter_code
_entity_poly.pdbx_strand_id
1 'polypeptide(L)'
;MLSRVLSSIEEIVSPSPTLFQNFEYNWKLIKTFYMKISKNDRHQQQHIDDTNIPYYMEQMLQILIKEEEEIKEFVRRKNEGIENVPVPEKKAECMEFLLENKPLDLMADLAMNEKPVGCRRWVLKWIKRYLTCLENPMLSHGSIFKPILKLMTVCNGSLASPYEIDEILFLEAVSGLIGKNPELIKLFIPSHQFSDSSMKGIFSSKIPKQNSLFECTKIESNIRRVSLMVNEEEEKENDNKKAEIERKEKFKTPSPKKVPKNCNCDDGDRFTLLDAIMSYLESADATIVVRACEGILILVSLKQLNNHCNAINASFTELSHIMGEKLFMCAELIPEDMDLSDIEECTVSWGLFPKDDHHYIGRYQLTSFLCWLDYADCLMKENLFIADILGQLFREHVLEKIIEPNLLELNTQFGLVLAAKIIKQVHSEVMLEEIATWLVGTEINGSDCLLNIVIENAQDNSDVLIQTLQFVEALLDNPNERILHSMLFLYVSTRGYIDSTKTKEIESWSDEEEAREKRRGSVDNVMKSKTMAPNNILKIINNFLLLLPRQLMSESVGTCYEEYMEDANRHYQMWIKKTSKFHWPIEATSPVKRVSAATRSPTSGECNDSGISECTSFYEGPLLRLLFNQVRNMSNQPYELNLASIAILSKLALLPHPYLHEILLSTEIPVAQGATTLFVVIQALSKKLLSEIPRHVDFSYRIRDTAKRLLTNPPLLKEDEEKKTKNLDDSDQLFEALIVLEEFCKELAAIAFVKYHHGTEN
;
A
#
# COMPACT_ATOMS: atom_id res chain seq x y z
N MET A 1 55.63 -18.85 44.39
CA MET A 1 56.32 -17.70 43.73
C MET A 1 57.04 -18.09 42.45
N LEU A 2 57.76 -19.23 42.39
CA LEU A 2 58.49 -19.66 41.19
C LEU A 2 57.62 -20.00 39.96
N SER A 3 56.38 -20.48 40.11
CA SER A 3 55.51 -20.75 38.94
C SER A 3 54.94 -19.49 38.28
N ARG A 4 54.71 -18.41 39.05
CA ARG A 4 54.29 -17.10 38.51
C ARG A 4 55.44 -16.39 37.79
N VAL A 5 56.68 -16.58 38.24
CA VAL A 5 57.86 -16.02 37.57
C VAL A 5 58.17 -16.81 36.30
N LEU A 6 57.96 -18.12 36.29
CA LEU A 6 58.11 -18.93 35.07
C LEU A 6 57.02 -18.64 34.01
N SER A 7 55.75 -18.44 34.40
CA SER A 7 54.71 -18.04 33.44
C SER A 7 54.96 -16.64 32.87
N SER A 8 55.43 -15.70 33.69
CA SER A 8 55.79 -14.36 33.23
C SER A 8 57.09 -14.33 32.42
N ILE A 9 58.01 -15.28 32.59
CA ILE A 9 59.22 -15.40 31.75
C ILE A 9 58.91 -16.12 30.42
N GLU A 10 57.98 -17.09 30.39
CA GLU A 10 57.50 -17.69 29.13
C GLU A 10 56.76 -16.67 28.25
N GLU A 11 55.99 -15.74 28.85
CA GLU A 11 55.36 -14.62 28.14
C GLU A 11 56.37 -13.57 27.62
N ILE A 12 57.59 -13.50 28.19
CA ILE A 12 58.62 -12.51 27.81
C ILE A 12 59.56 -13.06 26.71
N VAL A 13 59.64 -14.38 26.51
CA VAL A 13 60.62 -15.02 25.61
C VAL A 13 60.05 -15.38 24.22
N SER A 14 58.73 -15.40 24.06
CA SER A 14 58.10 -15.58 22.74
C SER A 14 57.23 -14.37 22.41
N PRO A 15 57.41 -13.71 21.24
CA PRO A 15 56.45 -12.68 20.83
C PRO A 15 55.06 -13.30 20.82
N SER A 16 54.07 -12.60 21.38
CA SER A 16 52.67 -13.04 21.34
C SER A 16 52.30 -13.38 19.90
N PRO A 17 51.71 -14.56 19.64
CA PRO A 17 51.47 -15.03 18.28
C PRO A 17 50.65 -14.02 17.49
N THR A 18 51.04 -13.78 16.24
CA THR A 18 50.32 -12.83 15.38
C THR A 18 48.89 -13.30 15.14
N LEU A 19 48.00 -12.38 14.74
CA LEU A 19 46.63 -12.73 14.36
C LEU A 19 46.61 -13.87 13.33
N PHE A 20 47.46 -13.78 12.31
CA PHE A 20 47.61 -14.80 11.28
C PHE A 20 48.08 -16.16 11.83
N GLN A 21 49.07 -16.20 12.73
CA GLN A 21 49.53 -17.46 13.33
C GLN A 21 48.42 -18.13 14.14
N ASN A 22 47.65 -17.35 14.90
CA ASN A 22 46.50 -17.86 15.64
C ASN A 22 45.39 -18.36 14.69
N PHE A 23 45.13 -17.65 13.60
CA PHE A 23 44.15 -18.05 12.59
C PHE A 23 44.54 -19.39 11.95
N GLU A 24 45.79 -19.52 11.50
CA GLU A 24 46.32 -20.71 10.86
C GLU A 24 46.32 -21.91 11.84
N TYR A 25 46.65 -21.68 13.11
CA TYR A 25 46.60 -22.70 14.16
C TYR A 25 45.18 -23.25 14.36
N ASN A 26 44.19 -22.38 14.53
CA ASN A 26 42.79 -22.78 14.67
C ASN A 26 42.31 -23.57 13.43
N TRP A 27 42.65 -23.10 12.23
CA TRP A 27 42.32 -23.83 11.00
C TRP A 27 43.00 -25.21 10.90
N LYS A 28 44.25 -25.34 11.33
CA LYS A 28 44.96 -26.63 11.38
C LYS A 28 44.26 -27.62 12.32
N LEU A 29 43.75 -27.16 13.46
CA LEU A 29 42.99 -28.00 14.40
C LEU A 29 41.68 -28.50 13.77
N ILE A 30 40.94 -27.60 13.11
CA ILE A 30 39.71 -27.93 12.38
C ILE A 30 39.97 -28.97 11.30
N LYS A 31 40.95 -28.73 10.41
CA LYS A 31 41.33 -29.70 9.36
C LYS A 31 41.73 -31.05 9.94
N THR A 32 42.52 -31.06 11.00
CA THR A 32 43.00 -32.30 11.63
C THR A 32 41.85 -33.12 12.20
N PHE A 33 40.86 -32.47 12.81
CA PHE A 33 39.67 -33.13 13.30
C PHE A 33 38.85 -33.76 12.15
N TYR A 34 38.59 -33.02 11.09
CA TYR A 34 37.80 -33.53 9.96
C TYR A 34 38.52 -34.63 9.16
N MET A 35 39.84 -34.56 9.03
CA MET A 35 40.64 -35.66 8.45
C MET A 35 40.54 -36.94 9.28
N LYS A 36 40.30 -36.86 10.60
CA LYS A 36 40.04 -38.03 11.45
C LYS A 36 38.62 -38.57 11.29
N ILE A 37 37.63 -37.69 11.15
CA ILE A 37 36.23 -38.08 10.88
C ILE A 37 36.09 -38.83 9.56
N SER A 38 36.73 -38.33 8.50
CA SER A 38 36.68 -38.96 7.17
C SER A 38 37.24 -40.39 7.15
N LYS A 39 38.07 -40.76 8.14
CA LYS A 39 38.72 -42.08 8.23
C LYS A 39 38.06 -43.04 9.24
N ASN A 40 37.19 -42.56 10.14
CA ASN A 40 36.64 -43.37 11.24
C ASN A 40 35.12 -43.14 11.42
N ASP A 41 34.32 -44.18 11.18
CA ASP A 41 32.85 -44.11 11.26
C ASP A 41 32.32 -43.78 12.66
N ARG A 42 33.02 -44.18 13.74
CA ARG A 42 32.59 -43.87 15.12
C ARG A 42 32.57 -42.38 15.45
N HIS A 43 33.40 -41.57 14.79
CA HIS A 43 33.45 -40.12 15.02
C HIS A 43 32.46 -39.35 14.12
N GLN A 44 31.81 -40.02 13.15
CA GLN A 44 30.78 -39.41 12.31
C GLN A 44 29.45 -39.25 13.05
N GLN A 45 29.20 -40.07 14.07
CA GLN A 45 27.98 -40.02 14.91
C GLN A 45 28.09 -39.08 16.12
N GLN A 46 29.29 -38.56 16.42
CA GLN A 46 29.46 -37.60 17.51
C GLN A 46 28.77 -36.28 17.13
N HIS A 47 28.03 -35.67 18.06
CA HIS A 47 27.42 -34.36 17.84
C HIS A 47 28.51 -33.27 17.87
N ILE A 48 28.41 -32.25 17.01
CA ILE A 48 29.43 -31.21 16.93
C ILE A 48 29.61 -30.40 18.23
N ASP A 49 28.55 -30.25 19.02
CA ASP A 49 28.59 -29.54 20.31
C ASP A 49 29.47 -30.26 21.34
N ASP A 50 29.70 -31.57 21.18
CA ASP A 50 30.59 -32.35 22.02
C ASP A 50 32.06 -32.25 21.59
N THR A 51 32.39 -31.27 20.74
CA THR A 51 33.72 -31.06 20.15
C THR A 51 34.18 -29.63 20.38
N ASN A 52 35.48 -29.37 20.26
CA ASN A 52 36.03 -28.01 20.31
C ASN A 52 35.93 -27.27 18.96
N ILE A 53 35.29 -27.86 17.94
CA ILE A 53 35.21 -27.26 16.61
C ILE A 53 34.42 -25.95 16.59
N PRO A 54 33.24 -25.84 17.23
CA PRO A 54 32.53 -24.57 17.32
C PRO A 54 33.40 -23.46 17.90
N TYR A 55 34.18 -23.76 18.94
CA TYR A 55 35.12 -22.81 19.54
C TYR A 55 36.19 -22.35 18.54
N TYR A 56 36.87 -23.28 17.85
CA TYR A 56 37.91 -22.91 16.88
C TYR A 56 37.35 -22.13 15.68
N MET A 57 36.15 -22.46 15.21
CA MET A 57 35.46 -21.71 14.16
C MET A 57 35.17 -20.27 14.61
N GLU A 58 34.65 -20.11 15.83
CA GLU A 58 34.39 -18.79 16.40
C GLU A 58 35.67 -17.97 16.56
N GLN A 59 36.77 -18.57 17.04
CA GLN A 59 38.05 -17.89 17.15
C GLN A 59 38.56 -17.39 15.79
N MET A 60 38.43 -18.19 14.73
CA MET A 60 38.78 -17.75 13.37
C MET A 60 37.97 -16.53 12.94
N LEU A 61 36.66 -16.49 13.22
CA LEU A 61 35.82 -15.34 12.88
C LEU A 61 36.19 -14.09 13.67
N GLN A 62 36.41 -14.21 14.98
CA GLN A 62 36.83 -13.09 15.83
C GLN A 62 38.16 -12.49 15.36
N ILE A 63 39.09 -13.33 14.91
CA ILE A 63 40.36 -12.86 14.34
C ILE A 63 40.14 -12.06 13.06
N LEU A 64 39.24 -12.49 12.17
CA LEU A 64 38.91 -11.73 10.95
C LEU A 64 38.25 -10.38 11.25
N ILE A 65 37.32 -10.34 12.20
CA ILE A 65 36.66 -9.09 12.63
C ILE A 65 37.71 -8.13 13.20
N LYS A 66 38.57 -8.63 14.10
CA LYS A 66 39.65 -7.84 14.70
C LYS A 66 40.67 -7.35 13.66
N GLU A 67 41.01 -8.17 12.66
CA GLU A 67 41.88 -7.77 11.56
C GLU A 67 41.25 -6.61 10.76
N GLU A 68 39.95 -6.66 10.46
CA GLU A 68 39.24 -5.58 9.76
C GLU A 68 39.20 -4.28 10.61
N GLU A 69 38.97 -4.39 11.92
CA GLU A 69 39.01 -3.26 12.86
C GLU A 69 40.39 -2.61 12.96
N GLU A 70 41.46 -3.41 13.07
CA GLU A 70 42.85 -2.91 13.10
C GLU A 70 43.20 -2.18 11.79
N ILE A 71 42.73 -2.67 10.64
CA ILE A 71 42.90 -2.01 9.35
C ILE A 71 42.14 -0.67 9.29
N LYS A 72 40.90 -0.62 9.77
CA LYS A 72 40.10 0.62 9.80
C LYS A 72 40.73 1.67 10.70
N GLU A 73 41.14 1.30 11.91
CA GLU A 73 41.77 2.22 12.85
C GLU A 73 43.09 2.76 12.28
N PHE A 74 43.87 1.92 11.59
CA PHE A 74 45.05 2.37 10.87
C PHE A 74 44.72 3.40 9.78
N VAL A 75 43.70 3.14 8.95
CA VAL A 75 43.26 4.07 7.89
C VAL A 75 42.75 5.38 8.49
N ARG A 76 42.01 5.32 9.60
CA ARG A 76 41.49 6.50 10.30
C ARG A 76 42.63 7.39 10.81
N ARG A 77 43.60 6.82 11.54
CA ARG A 77 44.76 7.56 12.07
C ARG A 77 45.64 8.14 10.96
N LYS A 78 45.77 7.43 9.84
CA LYS A 78 46.47 7.94 8.65
C LYS A 78 45.75 9.15 8.04
N ASN A 79 44.41 9.11 7.95
CA ASN A 79 43.62 10.21 7.42
C ASN A 79 43.57 11.43 8.37
N GLU A 80 43.71 11.21 9.68
CA GLU A 80 43.81 12.25 10.72
C GLU A 80 45.18 12.96 10.76
N GLY A 81 46.12 12.61 9.86
CA GLY A 81 47.40 13.30 9.72
C GLY A 81 48.42 13.00 10.82
N ILE A 82 48.23 11.91 11.58
CA ILE A 82 49.16 11.50 12.64
C ILE A 82 50.44 10.95 11.99
N GLU A 83 51.53 11.71 12.03
CA GLU A 83 52.86 11.25 11.60
C GLU A 83 53.38 10.16 12.57
N ASN A 84 53.95 9.08 12.02
CA ASN A 84 54.47 7.88 12.70
C ASN A 84 53.45 6.81 13.14
N VAL A 85 52.37 6.58 12.37
CA VAL A 85 51.60 5.32 12.52
C VAL A 85 52.43 4.17 11.91
N PRO A 86 52.81 3.13 12.68
CA PRO A 86 53.50 1.96 12.14
C PRO A 86 52.68 1.35 11.00
N VAL A 87 53.26 1.27 9.79
CA VAL A 87 52.62 0.59 8.66
C VAL A 87 52.66 -0.91 8.94
N PRO A 88 51.51 -1.61 9.03
CA PRO A 88 51.51 -3.07 9.14
C PRO A 88 52.22 -3.64 7.91
N GLU A 89 53.23 -4.50 8.12
CA GLU A 89 54.06 -5.06 7.03
C GLU A 89 53.24 -5.84 5.99
N LYS A 90 52.12 -6.42 6.42
CA LYS A 90 51.13 -7.06 5.55
C LYS A 90 49.73 -6.77 6.05
N LYS A 91 48.88 -6.24 5.17
CA LYS A 91 47.48 -5.94 5.49
C LYS A 91 46.63 -7.13 5.07
N ALA A 92 45.76 -7.60 5.96
CA ALA A 92 44.76 -8.64 5.67
C ALA A 92 45.30 -10.06 5.41
N GLU A 93 46.35 -10.50 6.12
CA GLU A 93 46.90 -11.87 5.96
C GLU A 93 45.88 -12.97 6.26
N CYS A 94 45.00 -12.77 7.26
CA CYS A 94 43.97 -13.76 7.60
C CYS A 94 42.90 -13.84 6.51
N MET A 95 42.47 -12.69 5.96
CA MET A 95 41.56 -12.66 4.82
C MET A 95 42.19 -13.26 3.56
N GLU A 96 43.43 -12.91 3.22
CA GLU A 96 44.15 -13.51 2.08
C GLU A 96 44.22 -15.04 2.21
N PHE A 97 44.55 -15.53 3.41
CA PHE A 97 44.54 -16.96 3.68
C PHE A 97 43.16 -17.59 3.48
N LEU A 98 42.08 -16.93 3.94
CA LEU A 98 40.70 -17.37 3.73
C LEU A 98 40.39 -17.51 2.24
N LEU A 99 40.81 -16.56 1.41
CA LEU A 99 40.58 -16.57 -0.03
C LEU A 99 41.40 -17.65 -0.76
N GLU A 100 42.66 -17.85 -0.37
CA GLU A 100 43.58 -18.80 -1.01
C GLU A 100 43.35 -20.26 -0.60
N ASN A 101 43.17 -20.52 0.70
CA ASN A 101 43.09 -21.87 1.26
C ASN A 101 41.66 -22.43 1.32
N LYS A 102 40.66 -21.60 0.97
CA LYS A 102 39.24 -21.95 0.84
C LYS A 102 38.67 -22.77 2.00
N PRO A 103 38.86 -22.34 3.26
CA PRO A 103 38.34 -23.08 4.41
C PRO A 103 36.81 -23.21 4.40
N LEU A 104 36.13 -22.24 3.78
CA LEU A 104 34.67 -22.25 3.65
C LEU A 104 34.16 -23.34 2.71
N ASP A 105 34.92 -23.76 1.70
CA ASP A 105 34.53 -24.89 0.83
C ASP A 105 34.41 -26.17 1.66
N LEU A 106 35.42 -26.45 2.51
CA LEU A 106 35.38 -27.60 3.42
C LEU A 106 34.23 -27.48 4.42
N MET A 107 34.02 -26.31 5.02
CA MET A 107 32.91 -26.10 5.96
C MET A 107 31.55 -26.33 5.29
N ALA A 108 31.36 -25.85 4.06
CA ALA A 108 30.16 -26.09 3.28
C ALA A 108 29.99 -27.58 2.96
N ASP A 109 31.04 -28.28 2.54
CA ASP A 109 31.00 -29.74 2.29
C ASP A 109 30.54 -30.52 3.53
N LEU A 110 31.02 -30.13 4.71
CA LEU A 110 30.68 -30.79 5.96
C LEU A 110 29.23 -30.49 6.39
N ALA A 111 28.78 -29.25 6.18
CA ALA A 111 27.40 -28.84 6.41
C ALA A 111 26.41 -29.58 5.50
N MET A 112 26.76 -29.77 4.22
CA MET A 112 25.94 -30.54 3.26
C MET A 112 25.78 -32.00 3.68
N ASN A 113 26.85 -32.60 4.21
CA ASN A 113 26.88 -34.02 4.57
C ASN A 113 26.43 -34.30 6.01
N GLU A 114 26.20 -33.26 6.84
CA GLU A 114 25.98 -33.37 8.29
C GLU A 114 27.01 -34.26 9.00
N LYS A 115 28.29 -34.04 8.69
CA LYS A 115 29.41 -34.80 9.28
C LYS A 115 30.37 -33.84 10.00
N PRO A 116 30.36 -33.77 11.34
CA PRO A 116 29.47 -34.44 12.30
C PRO A 116 28.03 -33.88 12.32
N VAL A 117 27.13 -34.59 13.00
CA VAL A 117 25.73 -34.15 13.20
C VAL A 117 25.72 -32.77 13.87
N GLY A 118 24.84 -31.88 13.41
CA GLY A 118 24.75 -30.50 13.88
C GLY A 118 25.73 -29.52 13.21
N CYS A 119 26.63 -30.00 12.34
CA CYS A 119 27.60 -29.13 11.65
C CYS A 119 26.93 -28.05 10.80
N ARG A 120 25.82 -28.37 10.12
CA ARG A 120 25.06 -27.43 9.29
C ARG A 120 24.70 -26.15 10.06
N ARG A 121 24.09 -26.32 11.24
CA ARG A 121 23.70 -25.23 12.14
C ARG A 121 24.86 -24.27 12.42
N TRP A 122 26.01 -24.81 12.82
CA TRP A 122 27.17 -24.00 13.17
C TRP A 122 27.79 -23.29 11.98
N VAL A 123 27.85 -23.94 10.81
CA VAL A 123 28.36 -23.33 9.58
C VAL A 123 27.45 -22.19 9.12
N LEU A 124 26.13 -22.39 9.12
CA LEU A 124 25.16 -21.33 8.80
C LEU A 124 25.28 -20.15 9.76
N LYS A 125 25.35 -20.40 11.07
CA LYS A 125 25.56 -19.36 12.09
C LYS A 125 26.88 -18.61 11.90
N TRP A 126 27.95 -19.32 11.56
CA TRP A 126 29.26 -18.73 11.29
C TRP A 126 29.20 -17.81 10.06
N ILE A 127 28.62 -18.29 8.95
CA ILE A 127 28.51 -17.52 7.72
C ILE A 127 27.59 -16.31 7.92
N LYS A 128 26.46 -16.48 8.60
CA LYS A 128 25.59 -15.36 8.98
C LYS A 128 26.40 -14.26 9.67
N ARG A 129 27.15 -14.61 10.73
CA ARG A 129 27.95 -13.63 11.48
C ARG A 129 29.09 -13.04 10.64
N TYR A 130 29.73 -13.82 9.80
CA TYR A 130 30.71 -13.33 8.84
C TYR A 130 30.12 -12.25 7.93
N LEU A 131 28.92 -12.48 7.39
CA LEU A 131 28.22 -11.53 6.50
C LEU A 131 27.71 -10.28 7.23
N THR A 132 27.30 -10.40 8.50
CA THR A 132 26.71 -9.29 9.25
C THR A 132 27.72 -8.45 10.05
N CYS A 133 28.82 -9.05 10.51
CA CYS A 133 29.79 -8.39 11.40
C CYS A 133 30.98 -7.76 10.66
N LEU A 134 31.29 -8.21 9.45
CA LEU A 134 32.30 -7.56 8.61
C LEU A 134 31.65 -6.47 7.76
N GLU A 135 32.31 -5.34 7.61
CA GLU A 135 31.84 -4.27 6.71
C GLU A 135 32.01 -4.68 5.24
N ASN A 136 33.09 -5.39 4.91
CA ASN A 136 33.41 -5.80 3.53
C ASN A 136 33.70 -7.31 3.43
N PRO A 137 32.68 -8.20 3.48
CA PRO A 137 32.86 -9.66 3.44
C PRO A 137 33.27 -10.25 2.07
N MET A 138 33.74 -9.43 1.12
CA MET A 138 34.22 -9.83 -0.22
C MET A 138 33.35 -10.87 -0.95
N LEU A 139 32.02 -10.72 -0.90
CA LEU A 139 31.06 -11.70 -1.43
C LEU A 139 31.27 -12.05 -2.90
N SER A 140 31.78 -11.12 -3.72
CA SER A 140 32.05 -11.36 -5.15
C SER A 140 33.21 -12.33 -5.41
N HIS A 141 34.04 -12.64 -4.41
CA HIS A 141 35.15 -13.55 -4.57
C HIS A 141 34.68 -15.01 -4.60
N GLY A 142 35.14 -15.78 -5.59
CA GLY A 142 34.69 -17.16 -5.83
C GLY A 142 34.90 -18.13 -4.64
N SER A 143 35.93 -17.92 -3.82
CA SER A 143 36.19 -18.72 -2.60
C SER A 143 35.20 -18.46 -1.46
N ILE A 144 34.41 -17.40 -1.54
CA ILE A 144 33.37 -17.04 -0.56
C ILE A 144 31.99 -17.33 -1.17
N PHE A 145 31.76 -16.87 -2.41
CA PHE A 145 30.48 -17.01 -3.09
C PHE A 145 30.07 -18.47 -3.32
N LYS A 146 30.97 -19.34 -3.77
CA LYS A 146 30.65 -20.74 -4.07
C LYS A 146 30.20 -21.53 -2.82
N PRO A 147 30.88 -21.44 -1.66
CA PRO A 147 30.37 -21.99 -0.41
C PRO A 147 28.97 -21.49 -0.05
N ILE A 148 28.72 -20.18 -0.20
CA ILE A 148 27.42 -19.58 0.11
C ILE A 148 26.34 -20.14 -0.80
N LEU A 149 26.56 -20.18 -2.11
CA LEU A 149 25.62 -20.76 -3.07
C LEU A 149 25.34 -22.24 -2.75
N LYS A 150 26.38 -22.99 -2.36
CA LYS A 150 26.24 -24.39 -1.93
C LYS A 150 25.39 -24.51 -0.68
N LEU A 151 25.62 -23.68 0.34
CA LEU A 151 24.82 -23.65 1.56
C LEU A 151 23.36 -23.24 1.31
N MET A 152 23.10 -22.34 0.35
CA MET A 152 21.72 -22.02 -0.04
C MET A 152 20.97 -23.24 -0.57
N THR A 153 21.64 -24.19 -1.25
CA THR A 153 20.97 -25.39 -1.77
C THR A 153 20.44 -26.33 -0.69
N VAL A 154 20.94 -26.24 0.55
CA VAL A 154 20.37 -26.98 1.71
C VAL A 154 19.34 -26.20 2.49
N CYS A 155 19.20 -24.90 2.23
CA CYS A 155 18.17 -24.07 2.84
C CYS A 155 16.87 -24.23 2.03
N ASN A 156 16.09 -25.27 2.32
CA ASN A 156 14.84 -25.57 1.64
C ASN A 156 13.70 -25.74 2.65
N GLY A 157 12.86 -24.72 2.80
CA GLY A 157 11.70 -24.73 3.68
C GLY A 157 10.58 -25.69 3.26
N SER A 158 10.65 -26.30 2.07
CA SER A 158 9.69 -27.35 1.67
C SER A 158 9.88 -28.67 2.43
N LEU A 159 11.05 -28.90 3.03
CA LEU A 159 11.29 -30.04 3.92
C LEU A 159 11.58 -29.53 5.33
N ALA A 160 10.73 -29.92 6.29
CA ALA A 160 10.90 -29.54 7.68
C ALA A 160 12.30 -29.92 8.19
N SER A 161 13.07 -28.90 8.59
CA SER A 161 14.44 -29.02 9.09
C SER A 161 14.50 -28.59 10.56
N PRO A 162 15.26 -29.29 11.43
CA PRO A 162 15.48 -28.82 12.80
C PRO A 162 16.30 -27.51 12.86
N TYR A 163 16.81 -27.03 11.71
CA TYR A 163 17.64 -25.85 11.59
C TYR A 163 16.97 -24.71 10.80
N GLU A 164 15.65 -24.77 10.54
CA GLU A 164 14.94 -23.74 9.76
C GLU A 164 15.23 -22.31 10.23
N ILE A 165 15.34 -22.09 11.55
CA ILE A 165 15.68 -20.78 12.11
C ILE A 165 17.09 -20.32 11.74
N ASP A 166 18.08 -21.21 11.77
CA ASP A 166 19.46 -20.89 11.40
C ASP A 166 19.58 -20.73 9.87
N GLU A 167 18.80 -21.49 9.09
CA GLU A 167 18.71 -21.41 7.63
C GLU A 167 18.11 -20.07 7.18
N ILE A 168 16.95 -19.67 7.69
CA ILE A 168 16.30 -18.41 7.31
C ILE A 168 17.12 -17.19 7.75
N LEU A 169 17.72 -17.23 8.94
CA LEU A 169 18.58 -16.13 9.42
C LEU A 169 19.87 -16.00 8.60
N PHE A 170 20.35 -17.08 8.00
CA PHE A 170 21.45 -17.04 7.03
C PHE A 170 21.00 -16.40 5.72
N LEU A 171 19.86 -16.83 5.16
CA LEU A 171 19.31 -16.25 3.93
C LEU A 171 19.00 -14.75 4.09
N GLU A 172 18.42 -14.35 5.22
CA GLU A 172 18.17 -12.95 5.59
C GLU A 172 19.47 -12.13 5.65
N ALA A 173 20.56 -12.70 6.20
CA ALA A 173 21.86 -12.03 6.21
C ALA A 173 22.44 -11.82 4.80
N VAL A 174 22.22 -12.77 3.89
CA VAL A 174 22.57 -12.61 2.47
C VAL A 174 21.71 -11.50 1.85
N SER A 175 20.39 -11.50 2.07
CA SER A 175 19.49 -10.44 1.58
C SER A 175 19.87 -9.07 2.11
N GLY A 176 20.17 -8.93 3.40
CA GLY A 176 20.60 -7.68 4.00
C GLY A 176 21.92 -7.16 3.43
N LEU A 177 22.85 -8.05 3.07
CA LEU A 177 24.09 -7.66 2.39
C LEU A 177 23.83 -7.18 0.96
N ILE A 178 22.90 -7.80 0.23
CA ILE A 178 22.45 -7.32 -1.10
C ILE A 178 21.71 -5.99 -0.95
N GLY A 179 20.89 -5.81 0.09
CA GLY A 179 20.24 -4.55 0.43
C GLY A 179 21.24 -3.40 0.60
N LYS A 180 22.38 -3.66 1.26
CA LYS A 180 23.48 -2.70 1.37
C LYS A 180 24.25 -2.49 0.07
N ASN A 181 24.39 -3.55 -0.73
CA ASN A 181 25.18 -3.55 -1.97
C ASN A 181 24.39 -4.18 -3.14
N PRO A 182 23.47 -3.44 -3.78
CA PRO A 182 22.52 -4.02 -4.75
C PRO A 182 23.16 -4.64 -6.00
N GLU A 183 24.38 -4.24 -6.37
CA GLU A 183 25.11 -4.82 -7.51
C GLU A 183 25.39 -6.34 -7.35
N LEU A 184 25.38 -6.84 -6.11
CA LEU A 184 25.61 -8.25 -5.80
C LEU A 184 24.47 -9.16 -6.30
N ILE A 185 23.31 -8.61 -6.64
CA ILE A 185 22.15 -9.39 -7.09
C ILE A 185 22.46 -10.26 -8.32
N LYS A 186 23.34 -9.78 -9.22
CA LYS A 186 23.76 -10.49 -10.44
C LYS A 186 24.41 -11.85 -10.12
N LEU A 187 25.01 -12.00 -8.94
CA LEU A 187 25.61 -13.25 -8.50
C LEU A 187 24.56 -14.34 -8.27
N PHE A 188 23.36 -13.97 -7.83
CA PHE A 188 22.28 -14.91 -7.47
C PHE A 188 21.35 -15.25 -8.65
N ILE A 189 21.71 -14.81 -9.86
CA ILE A 189 21.03 -15.14 -11.12
C ILE A 189 22.03 -15.91 -11.99
N PRO A 190 21.88 -17.23 -12.17
CA PRO A 190 22.88 -18.07 -12.85
C PRO A 190 23.37 -17.51 -14.21
N SER A 191 22.45 -17.03 -15.05
CA SER A 191 22.76 -16.49 -16.38
C SER A 191 23.48 -15.14 -16.38
N HIS A 192 23.48 -14.43 -15.24
CA HIS A 192 24.20 -13.16 -15.08
C HIS A 192 25.60 -13.31 -14.49
N GLN A 193 25.95 -14.48 -13.95
CA GLN A 193 27.25 -14.70 -13.33
C GLN A 193 28.43 -14.55 -14.31
N PHE A 194 28.18 -14.66 -15.62
CA PHE A 194 29.20 -14.65 -16.68
C PHE A 194 29.08 -13.50 -17.69
N SER A 195 28.11 -12.59 -17.52
CA SER A 195 27.80 -11.58 -18.55
C SER A 195 28.77 -10.37 -18.57
N ASP A 196 29.53 -10.12 -17.52
CA ASP A 196 30.50 -9.02 -17.50
C ASP A 196 31.89 -9.47 -17.98
N SER A 197 32.29 -8.98 -19.16
CA SER A 197 33.66 -9.09 -19.70
C SER A 197 34.74 -8.43 -18.83
N SER A 198 34.35 -7.74 -17.74
CA SER A 198 35.24 -7.20 -16.70
C SER A 198 35.62 -8.22 -15.62
N MET A 199 34.95 -9.38 -15.56
CA MET A 199 35.18 -10.44 -14.55
C MET A 199 36.10 -11.56 -15.06
N LYS A 200 36.97 -11.31 -16.04
CA LYS A 200 37.96 -12.30 -16.55
C LYS A 200 39.02 -12.73 -15.53
N GLY A 201 38.98 -12.21 -14.29
CA GLY A 201 39.83 -12.64 -13.19
C GLY A 201 39.26 -13.75 -12.28
N ILE A 202 37.95 -14.04 -12.34
CA ILE A 202 37.29 -14.87 -11.31
C ILE A 202 37.36 -16.38 -11.57
N PHE A 203 37.68 -16.77 -12.80
CA PHE A 203 37.87 -18.17 -13.18
C PHE A 203 39.19 -18.37 -13.93
N SER A 204 40.32 -18.27 -13.22
CA SER A 204 41.62 -18.74 -13.72
C SER A 204 42.02 -20.03 -12.98
N SER A 205 41.50 -21.16 -13.44
CA SER A 205 42.19 -22.44 -13.28
C SER A 205 43.05 -22.66 -14.53
N LYS A 206 44.32 -22.26 -14.47
CA LYS A 206 45.32 -22.69 -15.45
C LYS A 206 45.28 -24.21 -15.54
N ILE A 207 44.97 -24.75 -16.72
CA ILE A 207 45.39 -26.10 -17.10
C ILE A 207 46.79 -25.93 -17.72
N PRO A 208 47.86 -26.52 -17.15
CA PRO A 208 49.18 -26.50 -17.76
C PRO A 208 49.22 -27.36 -19.04
N LYS A 209 50.06 -26.92 -19.98
CA LYS A 209 50.20 -27.37 -21.37
C LYS A 209 50.83 -28.77 -21.52
N GLN A 210 50.60 -29.33 -22.71
CA GLN A 210 51.39 -30.36 -23.42
C GLN A 210 51.35 -31.80 -22.86
N ASN A 211 50.59 -32.66 -23.54
CA ASN A 211 50.98 -34.04 -23.74
C ASN A 211 50.70 -34.44 -25.20
N SER A 212 51.78 -34.63 -25.93
CA SER A 212 51.85 -35.02 -27.34
C SER A 212 51.86 -36.55 -27.48
N LEU A 213 50.79 -37.24 -27.10
CA LEU A 213 50.73 -38.71 -27.20
C LEU A 213 49.32 -39.32 -27.42
N PHE A 214 48.27 -38.53 -27.67
CA PHE A 214 46.99 -39.04 -28.17
C PHE A 214 46.55 -38.26 -29.41
N GLU A 215 47.27 -38.53 -30.49
CA GLU A 215 46.91 -38.22 -31.86
C GLU A 215 46.22 -39.47 -32.46
N CYS A 216 44.98 -39.35 -32.93
CA CYS A 216 44.37 -40.10 -34.05
C CYS A 216 42.89 -39.67 -34.20
N THR A 217 42.59 -38.62 -34.97
CA THR A 217 42.28 -38.60 -36.43
C THR A 217 41.09 -39.45 -36.87
N LYS A 218 40.00 -38.76 -37.25
CA LYS A 218 39.33 -38.78 -38.57
C LYS A 218 38.16 -37.75 -38.52
N ILE A 219 38.42 -36.48 -38.84
CA ILE A 219 38.35 -35.85 -40.20
C ILE A 219 36.87 -35.78 -40.65
N GLU A 220 36.17 -34.66 -40.47
CA GLU A 220 36.19 -33.37 -41.20
C GLU A 220 35.62 -33.39 -42.63
N SER A 221 34.74 -32.42 -42.91
CA SER A 221 34.97 -31.42 -43.98
C SER A 221 34.03 -30.21 -43.75
N ASN A 222 34.50 -29.02 -43.32
CA ASN A 222 35.28 -27.99 -44.06
C ASN A 222 34.50 -27.38 -45.25
N ILE A 223 34.47 -26.08 -45.58
CA ILE A 223 35.31 -24.93 -45.19
C ILE A 223 34.66 -23.60 -45.65
N ARG A 224 34.82 -22.58 -44.79
CA ARG A 224 35.15 -21.13 -44.98
C ARG A 224 35.00 -20.45 -46.35
N ARG A 225 34.73 -19.13 -46.30
CA ARG A 225 35.76 -18.08 -46.55
C ARG A 225 35.28 -16.68 -46.11
N VAL A 226 36.13 -16.01 -45.33
CA VAL A 226 36.21 -14.55 -45.16
C VAL A 226 37.05 -13.99 -46.30
N SER A 227 36.74 -12.78 -46.79
CA SER A 227 37.69 -11.93 -47.51
C SER A 227 37.55 -10.46 -47.12
N LEU A 228 38.70 -9.81 -47.02
CA LEU A 228 38.96 -8.42 -46.64
C LEU A 228 39.24 -7.56 -47.90
N MET A 229 38.99 -6.24 -47.75
CA MET A 229 39.65 -5.08 -48.39
C MET A 229 39.20 -4.50 -49.75
N VAL A 230 38.87 -3.18 -49.67
CA VAL A 230 39.36 -2.01 -50.44
C VAL A 230 38.59 -1.50 -51.69
N ASN A 231 38.20 -0.22 -51.56
CA ASN A 231 37.97 0.93 -52.49
C ASN A 231 37.18 0.76 -53.80
N GLU A 232 36.24 1.68 -54.07
CA GLU A 232 36.47 2.87 -54.93
C GLU A 232 35.21 3.77 -54.98
N GLU A 233 35.45 5.03 -55.35
CA GLU A 233 34.65 6.23 -55.17
C GLU A 233 33.66 6.53 -56.32
N GLU A 234 32.89 7.60 -56.10
CA GLU A 234 32.24 8.51 -57.09
C GLU A 234 30.98 8.01 -57.82
N GLU A 235 29.78 8.55 -57.57
CA GLU A 235 29.23 9.92 -57.69
C GLU A 235 28.44 10.14 -59.00
N LYS A 236 27.40 10.99 -58.87
CA LYS A 236 26.64 11.74 -59.91
C LYS A 236 25.39 11.07 -60.47
N GLU A 237 24.26 11.76 -60.65
CA GLU A 237 23.69 13.04 -60.20
C GLU A 237 22.28 13.11 -60.82
N ASN A 238 21.30 13.71 -60.13
CA ASN A 238 20.25 14.61 -60.66
C ASN A 238 19.23 14.05 -61.71
N ASP A 239 17.95 14.43 -61.76
CA ASP A 239 17.19 15.45 -61.06
C ASP A 239 15.68 15.34 -61.40
N ASN A 240 14.86 15.97 -60.55
CA ASN A 240 13.66 16.76 -60.88
C ASN A 240 12.28 16.15 -61.22
N LYS A 241 11.39 16.36 -60.23
CA LYS A 241 10.16 17.21 -60.23
C LYS A 241 8.76 16.65 -60.54
N LYS A 242 7.97 16.70 -59.45
CA LYS A 242 6.62 17.29 -59.25
C LYS A 242 5.40 16.66 -59.94
N ALA A 243 4.45 16.22 -59.12
CA ALA A 243 3.02 16.57 -59.23
C ALA A 243 2.27 16.27 -57.90
N GLU A 244 1.14 16.94 -57.75
CA GLU A 244 0.35 17.27 -56.56
C GLU A 244 -0.60 16.17 -56.02
N ILE A 245 -0.86 16.26 -54.70
CA ILE A 245 -2.14 16.15 -53.95
C ILE A 245 -3.04 14.93 -54.23
N GLU A 246 -3.25 14.07 -53.21
CA GLU A 246 -4.56 13.86 -52.54
C GLU A 246 -4.52 12.76 -51.45
N ARG A 247 -5.16 13.08 -50.32
CA ARG A 247 -5.33 12.27 -49.11
C ARG A 247 -6.20 11.03 -49.35
N LYS A 248 -5.83 9.89 -48.75
CA LYS A 248 -6.73 8.86 -48.19
C LYS A 248 -5.93 7.89 -47.31
N GLU A 249 -5.76 8.24 -46.04
CA GLU A 249 -5.32 7.30 -45.01
C GLU A 249 -6.49 6.37 -44.64
N LYS A 250 -6.34 5.08 -44.94
CA LYS A 250 -7.09 4.00 -44.28
C LYS A 250 -6.21 3.47 -43.17
N PHE A 251 -6.64 3.64 -41.92
CA PHE A 251 -6.06 3.01 -40.75
C PHE A 251 -6.04 1.48 -40.93
N LYS A 252 -4.84 0.91 -40.98
CA LYS A 252 -4.58 -0.51 -40.66
C LYS A 252 -3.81 -0.55 -39.35
N THR A 253 -4.39 -1.24 -38.38
CA THR A 253 -3.83 -1.63 -37.09
C THR A 253 -2.40 -2.16 -37.21
N PRO A 254 -1.42 -1.65 -36.44
CA PRO A 254 -0.11 -2.28 -36.32
C PRO A 254 -0.15 -3.34 -35.21
N SER A 255 0.19 -4.58 -35.59
CA SER A 255 0.61 -5.65 -34.69
C SER A 255 1.74 -5.18 -33.75
N PRO A 256 1.81 -5.67 -32.50
CA PRO A 256 2.76 -5.19 -31.52
C PRO A 256 4.20 -5.53 -31.95
N LYS A 257 5.03 -4.50 -32.08
CA LYS A 257 6.47 -4.63 -32.29
C LYS A 257 7.07 -5.25 -31.03
N LYS A 258 7.73 -6.41 -31.17
CA LYS A 258 8.56 -7.01 -30.12
C LYS A 258 9.62 -5.99 -29.68
N VAL A 259 9.55 -5.60 -28.41
CA VAL A 259 10.56 -4.79 -27.71
C VAL A 259 11.86 -5.61 -27.62
N PRO A 260 13.07 -5.01 -27.70
CA PRO A 260 14.33 -5.75 -27.69
C PRO A 260 14.54 -6.47 -26.35
N LYS A 261 14.86 -7.77 -26.37
CA LYS A 261 15.30 -8.52 -25.19
C LYS A 261 16.67 -8.01 -24.73
N ASN A 262 16.73 -7.37 -23.56
CA ASN A 262 17.97 -6.85 -22.95
C ASN A 262 18.61 -7.82 -21.90
N CYS A 263 18.05 -9.02 -21.67
CA CYS A 263 18.55 -10.04 -20.72
C CYS A 263 18.89 -11.32 -21.49
N ASN A 264 20.05 -11.95 -21.19
CA ASN A 264 20.43 -13.27 -21.72
C ASN A 264 19.78 -14.42 -20.93
N CYS A 265 18.60 -14.17 -20.37
CA CYS A 265 17.96 -15.01 -19.37
C CYS A 265 16.96 -15.91 -20.07
N ASP A 266 17.15 -17.22 -19.95
CA ASP A 266 16.24 -18.22 -20.49
C ASP A 266 14.99 -18.34 -19.61
N ASP A 267 13.92 -18.92 -20.16
CA ASP A 267 12.63 -19.01 -19.46
C ASP A 267 12.69 -19.88 -18.17
N GLY A 268 13.74 -20.69 -18.00
CA GLY A 268 13.98 -21.51 -16.81
C GLY A 268 14.87 -20.85 -15.75
N ASP A 269 15.41 -19.67 -16.01
CA ASP A 269 16.27 -18.99 -15.04
C ASP A 269 15.45 -18.42 -13.89
N ARG A 270 16.03 -18.46 -12.69
CA ARG A 270 15.37 -18.05 -11.44
C ARG A 270 16.26 -17.17 -10.57
N PHE A 271 15.63 -16.35 -9.74
CA PHE A 271 16.30 -15.62 -8.69
C PHE A 271 16.46 -16.54 -7.48
N THR A 272 17.57 -17.27 -7.45
CA THR A 272 17.80 -18.39 -6.51
C THR A 272 17.67 -18.02 -5.04
N LEU A 273 18.07 -16.81 -4.64
CA LEU A 273 17.93 -16.36 -3.25
C LEU A 273 16.48 -16.11 -2.86
N LEU A 274 15.71 -15.45 -3.74
CA LEU A 274 14.31 -15.20 -3.49
C LEU A 274 13.52 -16.51 -3.40
N ASP A 275 13.73 -17.42 -4.36
CA ASP A 275 13.08 -18.74 -4.36
C ASP A 275 13.41 -19.53 -3.09
N ALA A 276 14.66 -19.49 -2.61
CA ALA A 276 15.05 -20.14 -1.37
C ALA A 276 14.30 -19.56 -0.16
N ILE A 277 14.15 -18.23 -0.07
CA ILE A 277 13.42 -17.59 1.04
C ILE A 277 11.92 -17.86 0.96
N MET A 278 11.33 -17.83 -0.25
CA MET A 278 9.91 -18.12 -0.45
C MET A 278 9.50 -19.51 0.06
N SER A 279 10.41 -20.50 0.00
CA SER A 279 10.14 -21.85 0.50
C SER A 279 9.80 -21.91 2.01
N TYR A 280 10.13 -20.87 2.79
CA TYR A 280 9.86 -20.79 4.24
C TYR A 280 8.54 -20.11 4.60
N LEU A 281 7.78 -19.59 3.61
CA LEU A 281 6.49 -18.95 3.86
C LEU A 281 5.41 -19.91 4.38
N GLU A 282 5.64 -21.22 4.24
CA GLU A 282 4.77 -22.30 4.73
C GLU A 282 5.26 -22.93 6.05
N SER A 283 6.28 -22.36 6.70
CA SER A 283 6.78 -22.91 7.98
C SER A 283 5.71 -22.84 9.07
N ALA A 284 5.68 -23.85 9.93
CA ALA A 284 4.80 -23.90 11.10
C ALA A 284 5.19 -22.90 12.21
N ASP A 285 6.44 -22.39 12.18
CA ASP A 285 6.90 -21.37 13.12
C ASP A 285 6.69 -19.97 12.52
N ALA A 286 5.76 -19.21 13.11
CA ALA A 286 5.48 -17.83 12.71
C ALA A 286 6.72 -16.93 12.74
N THR A 287 7.71 -17.20 13.60
CA THR A 287 8.97 -16.46 13.65
C THR A 287 9.76 -16.64 12.37
N ILE A 288 9.80 -17.86 11.83
CA ILE A 288 10.50 -18.18 10.59
C ILE A 288 9.80 -17.51 9.40
N VAL A 289 8.46 -17.56 9.37
CA VAL A 289 7.65 -16.87 8.34
C VAL A 289 7.92 -15.37 8.34
N VAL A 290 7.95 -14.72 9.51
CA VAL A 290 8.26 -13.28 9.61
C VAL A 290 9.67 -12.96 9.10
N ARG A 291 10.67 -13.79 9.41
CA ARG A 291 12.03 -13.63 8.86
C ARG A 291 12.08 -13.80 7.35
N ALA A 292 11.30 -14.73 6.80
CA ALA A 292 11.16 -14.89 5.37
C ALA A 292 10.53 -13.64 4.73
N CYS A 293 9.46 -13.12 5.33
CA CYS A 293 8.78 -11.90 4.91
C CYS A 293 9.73 -10.68 4.90
N GLU A 294 10.53 -10.49 5.96
CA GLU A 294 11.57 -9.44 6.05
C GLU A 294 12.59 -9.59 4.92
N GLY A 295 13.11 -10.81 4.72
CA GLY A 295 14.07 -11.11 3.67
C GLY A 295 13.53 -10.84 2.26
N ILE A 296 12.28 -11.21 1.98
CA ILE A 296 11.62 -10.94 0.70
C ILE A 296 11.44 -9.44 0.48
N LEU A 297 10.97 -8.69 1.48
CA LEU A 297 10.79 -7.24 1.37
C LEU A 297 12.11 -6.55 1.03
N ILE A 298 13.21 -6.90 1.72
CA ILE A 298 14.54 -6.35 1.40
C ILE A 298 14.89 -6.55 -0.08
N LEU A 299 14.62 -7.74 -0.63
CA LEU A 299 14.94 -8.06 -2.02
C LEU A 299 14.00 -7.36 -3.01
N VAL A 300 12.71 -7.30 -2.73
CA VAL A 300 11.69 -6.67 -3.59
C VAL A 300 11.89 -5.14 -3.68
N SER A 301 12.33 -4.51 -2.60
CA SER A 301 12.60 -3.07 -2.50
C SER A 301 13.85 -2.60 -3.26
N LEU A 302 14.61 -3.49 -3.90
CA LEU A 302 15.84 -3.13 -4.60
C LEU A 302 15.53 -2.38 -5.91
N LYS A 303 15.84 -1.08 -5.96
CA LYS A 303 15.64 -0.22 -7.15
C LYS A 303 16.40 -0.68 -8.40
N GLN A 304 17.45 -1.49 -8.23
CA GLN A 304 18.32 -2.00 -9.28
C GLN A 304 17.74 -3.25 -9.97
N LEU A 305 16.62 -3.78 -9.48
CA LEU A 305 15.89 -4.85 -10.14
C LEU A 305 15.43 -4.35 -11.51
N ASN A 306 16.01 -4.94 -12.55
CA ASN A 306 15.60 -4.62 -13.91
C ASN A 306 14.33 -5.41 -14.24
N ASN A 307 13.21 -4.73 -14.41
CA ASN A 307 11.93 -5.31 -14.84
C ASN A 307 12.02 -6.00 -16.22
N HIS A 308 13.15 -5.90 -16.92
CA HIS A 308 13.43 -6.63 -18.15
C HIS A 308 14.17 -7.96 -17.92
N CYS A 309 14.45 -8.35 -16.68
CA CYS A 309 15.08 -9.63 -16.35
C CYS A 309 14.04 -10.74 -16.19
N ASN A 310 14.05 -11.71 -17.12
CA ASN A 310 13.11 -12.84 -17.09
C ASN A 310 13.21 -13.65 -15.79
N ALA A 311 14.41 -13.86 -15.25
CA ALA A 311 14.62 -14.66 -14.05
C ALA A 311 14.01 -14.01 -12.79
N ILE A 312 14.18 -12.69 -12.65
CA ILE A 312 13.56 -11.90 -11.58
C ILE A 312 12.05 -11.92 -11.75
N ASN A 313 11.55 -11.58 -12.94
CA ASN A 313 10.11 -11.54 -13.22
C ASN A 313 9.43 -12.89 -12.98
N ALA A 314 10.08 -14.01 -13.35
CA ALA A 314 9.56 -15.35 -13.10
C ALA A 314 9.42 -15.63 -11.58
N SER A 315 10.38 -15.18 -10.78
CA SER A 315 10.36 -15.36 -9.33
C SER A 315 9.35 -14.42 -8.65
N PHE A 316 9.17 -13.20 -9.16
CA PHE A 316 8.14 -12.26 -8.72
C PHE A 316 6.73 -12.69 -9.09
N THR A 317 6.56 -13.30 -10.26
CA THR A 317 5.27 -13.89 -10.67
C THR A 317 4.88 -15.01 -9.71
N GLU A 318 5.82 -15.91 -9.40
CA GLU A 318 5.61 -16.98 -8.42
C GLU A 318 5.26 -16.42 -7.03
N LEU A 319 6.03 -15.44 -6.54
CA LEU A 319 5.74 -14.77 -5.27
C LEU A 319 4.31 -14.20 -5.24
N SER A 320 3.89 -13.54 -6.32
CA SER A 320 2.56 -12.94 -6.43
C SER A 320 1.46 -14.01 -6.38
N HIS A 321 1.66 -15.15 -7.05
CA HIS A 321 0.72 -16.27 -6.96
C HIS A 321 0.66 -16.88 -5.56
N ILE A 322 1.80 -17.12 -4.91
CA ILE A 322 1.83 -17.63 -3.52
C ILE A 322 1.09 -16.67 -2.58
N MET A 323 1.32 -15.35 -2.70
CA MET A 323 0.62 -14.36 -1.88
C MET A 323 -0.87 -14.30 -2.19
N GLY A 324 -1.28 -14.34 -3.46
CA GLY A 324 -2.68 -14.37 -3.85
C GLY A 324 -3.44 -15.60 -3.32
N GLU A 325 -2.82 -16.77 -3.37
CA GLU A 325 -3.37 -18.01 -2.79
C GLU A 325 -3.43 -17.94 -1.26
N LYS A 326 -2.40 -17.39 -0.60
CA LYS A 326 -2.41 -17.19 0.86
C LYS A 326 -3.56 -16.29 1.31
N LEU A 327 -3.78 -15.18 0.62
CA LEU A 327 -4.89 -14.27 0.90
C LEU A 327 -6.24 -14.96 0.73
N PHE A 328 -6.41 -15.71 -0.36
CA PHE A 328 -7.62 -16.49 -0.63
C PHE A 328 -7.92 -17.50 0.49
N MET A 329 -6.95 -18.35 0.81
CA MET A 329 -7.08 -19.39 1.83
C MET A 329 -7.35 -18.79 3.22
N CYS A 330 -6.71 -17.69 3.58
CA CYS A 330 -6.96 -17.04 4.87
C CYS A 330 -8.35 -16.40 4.92
N ALA A 331 -8.81 -15.78 3.82
CA ALA A 331 -10.13 -15.16 3.75
C ALA A 331 -11.26 -16.19 3.81
N GLU A 332 -11.12 -17.33 3.12
CA GLU A 332 -12.10 -18.41 3.10
C GLU A 332 -12.30 -19.05 4.50
N LEU A 333 -11.29 -19.00 5.35
CA LEU A 333 -11.36 -19.56 6.71
C LEU A 333 -12.04 -18.65 7.73
N ILE A 334 -12.37 -17.40 7.39
CA ILE A 334 -13.04 -16.47 8.31
C ILE A 334 -14.48 -16.94 8.52
N PRO A 335 -14.91 -17.23 9.77
CA PRO A 335 -16.28 -17.66 10.02
C PRO A 335 -17.29 -16.53 9.72
N GLU A 336 -18.33 -16.84 8.94
CA GLU A 336 -19.40 -15.88 8.59
C GLU A 336 -20.31 -15.53 9.78
N ASP A 337 -20.28 -16.32 10.86
CA ASP A 337 -21.05 -16.14 12.11
C ASP A 337 -20.30 -15.33 13.19
N MET A 338 -19.15 -14.77 12.82
CA MET A 338 -18.33 -13.92 13.69
C MET A 338 -19.05 -12.63 14.08
N ASP A 339 -18.84 -12.13 15.31
CA ASP A 339 -19.38 -10.85 15.74
C ASP A 339 -18.78 -9.71 14.89
N LEU A 340 -19.66 -8.89 14.32
CA LEU A 340 -19.28 -7.76 13.47
C LEU A 340 -18.40 -6.75 14.23
N SER A 341 -18.64 -6.59 15.53
CA SER A 341 -17.86 -5.67 16.38
C SER A 341 -16.40 -6.13 16.52
N ASP A 342 -16.20 -7.45 16.63
CA ASP A 342 -14.86 -8.05 16.72
C ASP A 342 -14.06 -7.83 15.43
N ILE A 343 -14.73 -7.83 14.26
CA ILE A 343 -14.10 -7.53 12.97
C ILE A 343 -13.66 -6.07 12.90
N GLU A 344 -14.53 -5.15 13.30
CA GLU A 344 -14.26 -3.71 13.28
C GLU A 344 -13.07 -3.34 14.18
N GLU A 345 -13.06 -3.86 15.41
CA GLU A 345 -12.07 -3.54 16.44
C GLU A 345 -10.72 -4.23 16.26
N CYS A 346 -10.64 -5.27 15.42
CA CYS A 346 -9.41 -6.04 15.22
C CYS A 346 -8.30 -5.19 14.56
N THR A 347 -7.30 -4.76 15.31
CA THR A 347 -6.15 -4.03 14.75
C THR A 347 -4.92 -4.92 14.71
N VAL A 348 -4.37 -5.13 13.51
CA VAL A 348 -3.24 -6.04 13.29
C VAL A 348 -2.30 -5.42 12.27
N SER A 349 -1.00 -5.62 12.45
CA SER A 349 0.01 -5.39 11.42
C SER A 349 0.80 -6.67 11.18
N TRP A 350 1.31 -6.85 9.97
CA TRP A 350 2.20 -7.98 9.70
C TRP A 350 3.42 -7.94 10.64
N GLY A 351 3.92 -9.12 11.01
CA GLY A 351 5.06 -9.24 11.93
C GLY A 351 4.74 -9.03 13.42
N LEU A 352 3.53 -8.58 13.78
CA LEU A 352 3.07 -8.41 15.16
C LEU A 352 1.88 -9.33 15.45
N PHE A 353 2.13 -10.63 15.58
CA PHE A 353 1.09 -11.56 16.05
C PHE A 353 0.66 -11.16 17.46
N PRO A 354 -0.64 -10.87 17.69
CA PRO A 354 -1.14 -10.48 19.00
C PRO A 354 -0.83 -11.58 20.01
N LYS A 355 -0.16 -11.23 21.11
CA LYS A 355 0.07 -12.14 22.25
C LYS A 355 -1.02 -12.03 23.31
N ASP A 356 -2.06 -11.24 23.05
CA ASP A 356 -3.08 -10.92 24.04
C ASP A 356 -4.04 -12.09 24.27
N ASP A 357 -4.48 -12.27 25.51
CA ASP A 357 -5.38 -13.34 25.96
C ASP A 357 -6.85 -13.16 25.52
N HIS A 358 -7.13 -12.27 24.57
CA HIS A 358 -8.49 -12.07 24.05
C HIS A 358 -8.87 -13.24 23.13
N HIS A 359 -9.92 -13.98 23.49
CA HIS A 359 -10.39 -15.14 22.74
C HIS A 359 -11.84 -14.93 22.33
N TYR A 360 -12.06 -14.74 21.04
CA TYR A 360 -13.38 -14.78 20.40
C TYR A 360 -13.32 -15.67 19.16
N ILE A 361 -14.49 -16.11 18.69
CA ILE A 361 -14.63 -17.04 17.57
C ILE A 361 -14.06 -16.38 16.30
N GLY A 362 -13.23 -17.11 15.55
CA GLY A 362 -12.67 -16.58 14.29
C GLY A 362 -11.49 -15.60 14.44
N ARG A 363 -11.07 -15.23 15.67
CA ARG A 363 -9.97 -14.27 15.89
C ARG A 363 -8.70 -14.62 15.15
N TYR A 364 -8.26 -15.87 15.25
CA TYR A 364 -7.00 -16.30 14.63
C TYR A 364 -7.09 -16.22 13.11
N GLN A 365 -8.22 -16.63 12.53
CA GLN A 365 -8.48 -16.62 11.10
C GLN A 365 -8.50 -15.19 10.56
N LEU A 366 -9.25 -14.29 11.21
CA LEU A 366 -9.26 -12.86 10.87
C LEU A 366 -7.88 -12.23 11.01
N THR A 367 -7.20 -12.45 12.14
CA THR A 367 -5.84 -11.90 12.38
C THR A 367 -4.85 -12.38 11.32
N SER A 368 -4.90 -13.67 10.97
CA SER A 368 -4.06 -14.25 9.93
C SER A 368 -4.32 -13.59 8.58
N PHE A 369 -5.59 -13.46 8.17
CA PHE A 369 -5.95 -12.77 6.94
C PHE A 369 -5.46 -11.31 6.93
N LEU A 370 -5.72 -10.54 7.99
CA LEU A 370 -5.32 -9.13 8.06
C LEU A 370 -3.79 -8.96 8.09
N CYS A 371 -3.04 -9.87 8.72
CA CYS A 371 -1.57 -9.92 8.65
C CYS A 371 -1.08 -10.10 7.21
N TRP A 372 -1.64 -11.07 6.48
CA TRP A 372 -1.24 -11.33 5.10
C TRP A 372 -1.68 -10.21 4.15
N LEU A 373 -2.84 -9.60 4.40
CA LEU A 373 -3.31 -8.42 3.66
C LEU A 373 -2.35 -7.24 3.83
N ASP A 374 -1.94 -6.94 5.07
CA ASP A 374 -0.99 -5.87 5.36
C ASP A 374 0.40 -6.14 4.74
N TYR A 375 0.86 -7.40 4.80
CA TYR A 375 2.12 -7.79 4.14
C TYR A 375 2.05 -7.65 2.60
N ALA A 376 0.95 -8.07 1.99
CA ALA A 376 0.72 -7.90 0.56
C ALA A 376 0.65 -6.41 0.16
N ASP A 377 -0.02 -5.58 0.97
CA ASP A 377 -0.08 -4.12 0.80
C ASP A 377 1.33 -3.49 0.84
N CYS A 378 2.19 -3.95 1.76
CA CYS A 378 3.60 -3.57 1.78
C CYS A 378 4.34 -4.00 0.50
N LEU A 379 4.21 -5.25 0.05
CA LEU A 379 4.88 -5.72 -1.17
C LEU A 379 4.51 -4.89 -2.41
N MET A 380 3.24 -4.53 -2.57
CA MET A 380 2.78 -3.73 -3.70
C MET A 380 3.33 -2.30 -3.71
N LYS A 381 3.61 -1.72 -2.53
CA LYS A 381 4.24 -0.39 -2.43
C LYS A 381 5.70 -0.41 -2.88
N GLU A 382 6.38 -1.53 -2.69
CA GLU A 382 7.82 -1.66 -2.95
C GLU A 382 8.14 -1.93 -4.42
N ASN A 383 7.29 -2.64 -5.17
CA ASN A 383 7.56 -2.97 -6.57
C ASN A 383 6.30 -3.04 -7.46
N LEU A 384 6.28 -2.22 -8.53
CA LEU A 384 5.16 -2.13 -9.47
C LEU A 384 4.86 -3.43 -10.24
N PHE A 385 5.88 -4.23 -10.57
CA PHE A 385 5.65 -5.49 -11.30
C PHE A 385 4.88 -6.51 -10.45
N ILE A 386 5.22 -6.59 -9.16
CA ILE A 386 4.46 -7.40 -8.20
C ILE A 386 3.09 -6.78 -7.97
N ALA A 387 3.00 -5.45 -7.86
CA ALA A 387 1.74 -4.75 -7.64
C ALA A 387 0.71 -5.05 -8.73
N ASP A 388 1.11 -5.04 -10.00
CA ASP A 388 0.21 -5.33 -11.12
C ASP A 388 -0.38 -6.77 -11.04
N ILE A 389 0.46 -7.78 -10.81
CA ILE A 389 0.04 -9.19 -10.78
C ILE A 389 -0.74 -9.49 -9.49
N LEU A 390 -0.17 -9.13 -8.35
CA LEU A 390 -0.79 -9.40 -7.04
C LEU A 390 -2.08 -8.60 -6.85
N GLY A 391 -2.17 -7.38 -7.42
CA GLY A 391 -3.38 -6.57 -7.39
C GLY A 391 -4.53 -7.25 -8.09
N GLN A 392 -4.29 -7.76 -9.30
CA GLN A 392 -5.28 -8.54 -10.04
C GLN A 392 -5.71 -9.79 -9.26
N LEU A 393 -4.77 -10.55 -8.69
CA LEU A 393 -5.07 -11.73 -7.88
C LEU A 393 -5.86 -11.37 -6.62
N PHE A 394 -5.55 -10.25 -5.96
CA PHE A 394 -6.31 -9.77 -4.81
C PHE A 394 -7.77 -9.49 -5.18
N ARG A 395 -8.01 -8.81 -6.31
CA ARG A 395 -9.37 -8.57 -6.80
C ARG A 395 -10.10 -9.88 -7.10
N GLU A 396 -9.51 -10.73 -7.93
CA GLU A 396 -10.13 -11.98 -8.39
C GLU A 396 -10.35 -12.99 -7.25
N HIS A 397 -9.43 -13.07 -6.28
CA HIS A 397 -9.48 -14.09 -5.24
C HIS A 397 -10.18 -13.63 -3.98
N VAL A 398 -9.98 -12.39 -3.54
CA VAL A 398 -10.58 -11.90 -2.29
C VAL A 398 -11.88 -11.19 -2.58
N LEU A 399 -11.87 -10.18 -3.44
CA LEU A 399 -13.04 -9.32 -3.64
C LEU A 399 -14.16 -10.04 -4.39
N GLU A 400 -13.86 -10.63 -5.55
CA GLU A 400 -14.86 -11.26 -6.42
C GLU A 400 -15.31 -12.65 -5.94
N LYS A 401 -14.40 -13.49 -5.40
CA LYS A 401 -14.74 -14.86 -4.97
C LYS A 401 -15.24 -14.98 -3.54
N ILE A 402 -14.85 -14.09 -2.62
CA ILE A 402 -15.21 -14.19 -1.19
C ILE A 402 -16.15 -13.06 -0.77
N ILE A 403 -15.79 -11.81 -1.03
CA ILE A 403 -16.55 -10.65 -0.53
C ILE A 403 -17.85 -10.45 -1.31
N GLU A 404 -17.81 -10.47 -2.64
CA GLU A 404 -18.97 -10.19 -3.48
C GLU A 404 -20.15 -11.16 -3.28
N PRO A 405 -19.95 -12.50 -3.17
CA PRO A 405 -21.05 -13.42 -2.86
C PRO A 405 -21.68 -13.15 -1.48
N ASN A 406 -20.85 -12.78 -0.49
CA ASN A 406 -21.33 -12.38 0.83
C ASN A 406 -22.14 -11.08 0.77
N LEU A 407 -21.70 -10.14 -0.06
CA LEU A 407 -22.36 -8.84 -0.23
C LEU A 407 -23.75 -8.96 -0.89
N LEU A 408 -23.89 -9.84 -1.88
CA LEU A 408 -25.10 -9.95 -2.70
C LEU A 408 -26.09 -11.05 -2.27
N GLU A 409 -25.60 -12.21 -1.80
CA GLU A 409 -26.45 -13.42 -1.68
C GLU A 409 -26.42 -14.09 -0.30
N LEU A 410 -25.26 -14.16 0.37
CA LEU A 410 -25.09 -14.99 1.57
C LEU A 410 -25.36 -14.22 2.87
N ASN A 411 -24.43 -13.35 3.28
CA ASN A 411 -24.48 -12.58 4.51
C ASN A 411 -24.01 -11.14 4.26
N THR A 412 -24.94 -10.28 3.83
CA THR A 412 -24.64 -8.89 3.44
C THR A 412 -24.01 -8.08 4.58
N GLN A 413 -24.43 -8.30 5.83
CA GLN A 413 -23.86 -7.59 6.98
C GLN A 413 -22.38 -7.93 7.17
N PHE A 414 -22.04 -9.23 7.16
CA PHE A 414 -20.66 -9.70 7.24
C PHE A 414 -19.82 -9.18 6.07
N GLY A 415 -20.34 -9.31 4.84
CA GLY A 415 -19.66 -8.83 3.63
C GLY A 415 -19.35 -7.34 3.67
N LEU A 416 -20.30 -6.51 4.12
CA LEU A 416 -20.12 -5.06 4.27
C LEU A 416 -19.05 -4.70 5.30
N VAL A 417 -19.10 -5.32 6.48
CA VAL A 417 -18.16 -5.03 7.58
C VAL A 417 -16.75 -5.49 7.22
N LEU A 418 -16.61 -6.69 6.63
CA LEU A 418 -15.32 -7.20 6.19
C LEU A 418 -14.74 -6.35 5.03
N ALA A 419 -15.56 -5.94 4.07
CA ALA A 419 -15.14 -5.03 3.00
C ALA A 419 -14.68 -3.67 3.56
N ALA A 420 -15.45 -3.09 4.48
CA ALA A 420 -15.09 -1.84 5.16
C ALA A 420 -13.76 -1.99 5.93
N LYS A 421 -13.54 -3.14 6.57
CA LYS A 421 -12.30 -3.45 7.27
C LYS A 421 -11.09 -3.52 6.34
N ILE A 422 -11.24 -4.23 5.21
CA ILE A 422 -10.21 -4.32 4.16
C ILE A 422 -9.86 -2.92 3.64
N ILE A 423 -10.87 -2.12 3.28
CA ILE A 423 -10.66 -0.75 2.77
C ILE A 423 -9.90 0.11 3.77
N LYS A 424 -10.23 0.03 5.07
CA LYS A 424 -9.56 0.81 6.12
C LYS A 424 -8.11 0.38 6.36
N GLN A 425 -7.75 -0.88 6.06
CA GLN A 425 -6.42 -1.43 6.31
C GLN A 425 -5.46 -1.31 5.12
N VAL A 426 -5.99 -1.18 3.91
CA VAL A 426 -5.21 -1.05 2.68
C VAL A 426 -4.74 0.40 2.48
N HIS A 427 -3.50 0.57 2.01
CA HIS A 427 -2.91 1.90 1.76
C HIS A 427 -2.15 2.01 0.43
N SER A 428 -1.89 0.91 -0.28
CA SER A 428 -1.27 0.89 -1.60
C SER A 428 -2.22 1.48 -2.64
N GLU A 429 -1.71 2.39 -3.49
CA GLU A 429 -2.50 2.99 -4.58
C GLU A 429 -3.05 1.92 -5.53
N VAL A 430 -2.31 0.83 -5.74
CA VAL A 430 -2.72 -0.26 -6.63
C VAL A 430 -3.88 -1.07 -6.05
N MET A 431 -3.83 -1.45 -4.76
CA MET A 431 -4.96 -2.16 -4.14
C MET A 431 -6.22 -1.30 -4.08
N LEU A 432 -6.08 0.00 -3.78
CA LEU A 432 -7.21 0.93 -3.80
C LEU A 432 -7.82 1.06 -5.21
N GLU A 433 -6.99 1.00 -6.26
CA GLU A 433 -7.45 1.01 -7.64
C GLU A 433 -8.12 -0.31 -8.05
N GLU A 434 -7.67 -1.44 -7.50
CA GLU A 434 -8.34 -2.74 -7.67
C GLU A 434 -9.70 -2.79 -6.98
N ILE A 435 -9.83 -2.22 -5.77
CA ILE A 435 -11.11 -2.03 -5.08
C ILE A 435 -12.05 -1.14 -5.91
N ALA A 436 -11.54 -0.04 -6.47
CA ALA A 436 -12.34 0.83 -7.33
C ALA A 436 -12.80 0.11 -8.62
N THR A 437 -11.93 -0.71 -9.20
CA THR A 437 -12.26 -1.53 -10.39
C THR A 437 -13.31 -2.58 -10.07
N TRP A 438 -13.25 -3.22 -8.89
CA TRP A 438 -14.28 -4.14 -8.41
C TRP A 438 -15.64 -3.46 -8.20
N LEU A 439 -15.66 -2.31 -7.53
CA LEU A 439 -16.91 -1.63 -7.17
C LEU A 439 -17.62 -0.94 -8.34
N VAL A 440 -16.85 -0.38 -9.27
CA VAL A 440 -17.34 0.56 -10.29
C VAL A 440 -17.01 0.11 -11.72
N GLY A 441 -16.08 -0.82 -11.90
CA GLY A 441 -15.57 -1.23 -13.21
C GLY A 441 -14.41 -0.38 -13.72
N THR A 442 -13.86 -0.76 -14.87
CA THR A 442 -12.75 -0.06 -15.53
C THR A 442 -13.20 1.18 -16.32
N GLU A 443 -14.39 1.10 -16.90
CA GLU A 443 -15.04 2.20 -17.63
C GLU A 443 -16.26 2.68 -16.83
N ILE A 444 -16.42 4.01 -16.72
CA ILE A 444 -17.57 4.63 -16.05
C ILE A 444 -18.79 4.47 -16.98
N ASN A 445 -19.46 3.32 -16.91
CA ASN A 445 -20.52 2.92 -17.84
C ASN A 445 -21.95 3.12 -17.28
N GLY A 446 -22.16 4.21 -16.53
CA GLY A 446 -23.50 4.61 -16.05
C GLY A 446 -23.78 4.21 -14.61
N SER A 447 -25.06 4.04 -14.28
CA SER A 447 -25.57 3.75 -12.92
C SER A 447 -25.35 2.31 -12.44
N ASP A 448 -25.01 1.39 -13.35
CA ASP A 448 -25.12 -0.04 -13.09
C ASP A 448 -23.78 -0.58 -12.60
N CYS A 449 -23.49 -0.36 -11.32
CA CYS A 449 -22.29 -0.88 -10.65
C CYS A 449 -22.61 -1.46 -9.27
N LEU A 450 -21.72 -2.34 -8.78
CA LEU A 450 -21.87 -3.01 -7.49
C LEU A 450 -22.08 -2.02 -6.35
N LEU A 451 -21.33 -0.91 -6.36
CA LEU A 451 -21.45 0.14 -5.35
C LEU A 451 -22.88 0.70 -5.27
N ASN A 452 -23.51 0.99 -6.41
CA ASN A 452 -24.86 1.53 -6.43
C ASN A 452 -25.89 0.50 -5.98
N ILE A 453 -25.74 -0.77 -6.39
CA ILE A 453 -26.62 -1.87 -5.95
C ILE A 453 -26.61 -1.99 -4.42
N VAL A 454 -25.43 -1.92 -3.80
CA VAL A 454 -25.26 -2.01 -2.34
C VAL A 454 -25.94 -0.83 -1.64
N ILE A 455 -25.72 0.39 -2.13
CA ILE A 455 -26.32 1.60 -1.54
C ILE A 455 -27.84 1.62 -1.72
N GLU A 456 -28.36 1.17 -2.87
CA GLU A 456 -29.79 1.08 -3.13
C GLU A 456 -30.46 0.02 -2.25
N ASN A 457 -29.82 -1.14 -2.04
CA ASN A 457 -30.33 -2.18 -1.13
C ASN A 457 -30.54 -1.64 0.28
N ALA A 458 -29.65 -0.78 0.78
CA ALA A 458 -29.78 -0.15 2.10
C ALA A 458 -30.92 0.89 2.19
N GLN A 459 -31.47 1.38 1.06
CA GLN A 459 -32.64 2.26 1.10
C GLN A 459 -33.90 1.51 1.52
N ASP A 460 -34.02 0.26 1.11
CA ASP A 460 -35.20 -0.57 1.35
C ASP A 460 -35.02 -1.56 2.52
N ASN A 461 -33.78 -1.79 2.97
CA ASN A 461 -33.44 -2.75 4.02
C ASN A 461 -32.74 -2.08 5.21
N SER A 462 -33.48 -1.93 6.32
CA SER A 462 -32.98 -1.33 7.56
C SER A 462 -31.86 -2.12 8.23
N ASP A 463 -31.81 -3.44 8.02
CA ASP A 463 -30.93 -4.33 8.77
C ASP A 463 -29.47 -4.20 8.32
N VAL A 464 -29.23 -3.74 7.09
CA VAL A 464 -27.89 -3.54 6.50
C VAL A 464 -27.50 -2.06 6.45
N LEU A 465 -28.39 -1.16 6.88
CA LEU A 465 -28.23 0.28 6.69
C LEU A 465 -27.00 0.82 7.41
N ILE A 466 -26.80 0.48 8.68
CA ILE A 466 -25.67 0.97 9.45
C ILE A 466 -24.33 0.45 8.89
N GLN A 467 -24.27 -0.83 8.52
CA GLN A 467 -23.08 -1.43 7.91
C GLN A 467 -22.79 -0.81 6.53
N THR A 468 -23.83 -0.47 5.76
CA THR A 468 -23.67 0.22 4.47
C THR A 468 -23.12 1.63 4.67
N LEU A 469 -23.58 2.37 5.69
CA LEU A 469 -23.03 3.68 6.01
C LEU A 469 -21.57 3.57 6.48
N GLN A 470 -21.22 2.60 7.32
CA GLN A 470 -19.83 2.35 7.74
C GLN A 470 -18.92 1.97 6.56
N PHE A 471 -19.45 1.21 5.60
CA PHE A 471 -18.77 0.88 4.35
C PHE A 471 -18.52 2.12 3.48
N VAL A 472 -19.53 2.97 3.28
CA VAL A 472 -19.37 4.24 2.57
C VAL A 472 -18.39 5.16 3.29
N GLU A 473 -18.43 5.19 4.62
CA GLU A 473 -17.49 5.95 5.42
C GLU A 473 -16.04 5.46 5.21
N ALA A 474 -15.82 4.16 5.15
CA ALA A 474 -14.52 3.56 4.83
C ALA A 474 -14.00 4.01 3.45
N LEU A 475 -14.88 4.05 2.44
CA LEU A 475 -14.53 4.55 1.10
C LEU A 475 -14.15 6.04 1.11
N LEU A 476 -14.73 6.84 2.00
CA LEU A 476 -14.35 8.25 2.17
C LEU A 476 -13.05 8.41 2.95
N ASP A 477 -12.72 7.51 3.87
CA ASP A 477 -11.45 7.54 4.58
C ASP A 477 -10.25 7.30 3.63
N ASN A 478 -10.43 6.46 2.61
CA ASN A 478 -9.48 6.21 1.53
C ASN A 478 -10.08 6.57 0.15
N PRO A 479 -10.17 7.88 -0.19
CA PRO A 479 -10.92 8.33 -1.36
C PRO A 479 -10.26 7.89 -2.66
N ASN A 480 -11.08 7.47 -3.63
CA ASN A 480 -10.69 7.20 -5.02
C ASN A 480 -11.58 8.04 -5.97
N GLU A 481 -10.97 8.66 -6.99
CA GLU A 481 -11.67 9.57 -7.91
C GLU A 481 -12.80 8.88 -8.68
N ARG A 482 -12.60 7.63 -9.13
CA ARG A 482 -13.62 6.85 -9.87
C ARG A 482 -14.81 6.48 -9.00
N ILE A 483 -14.54 6.10 -7.75
CA ILE A 483 -15.57 5.79 -6.75
C ILE A 483 -16.41 7.03 -6.47
N LEU A 484 -15.78 8.16 -6.15
CA LEU A 484 -16.50 9.42 -5.89
C LEU A 484 -17.29 9.89 -7.12
N HIS A 485 -16.72 9.74 -8.32
CA HIS A 485 -17.40 10.12 -9.54
C HIS A 485 -18.69 9.33 -9.76
N SER A 486 -18.62 8.00 -9.61
CA SER A 486 -19.78 7.12 -9.85
C SER A 486 -20.81 7.21 -8.74
N MET A 487 -20.37 7.40 -7.49
CA MET A 487 -21.22 7.52 -6.32
C MET A 487 -21.94 8.87 -6.23
N LEU A 488 -21.35 9.95 -6.77
CA LEU A 488 -21.82 11.33 -6.57
C LEU A 488 -21.83 12.16 -7.85
N PHE A 489 -20.66 12.35 -8.48
CA PHE A 489 -20.49 13.43 -9.46
C PHE A 489 -21.21 13.17 -10.79
N LEU A 490 -21.42 11.90 -11.15
CA LEU A 490 -22.24 11.51 -12.30
C LEU A 490 -23.64 12.14 -12.24
N TYR A 491 -24.22 12.25 -11.04
CA TYR A 491 -25.57 12.76 -10.81
C TYR A 491 -25.60 14.29 -10.64
N VAL A 492 -24.73 14.81 -9.77
CA VAL A 492 -24.76 16.22 -9.36
C VAL A 492 -24.19 17.16 -10.43
N SER A 493 -23.25 16.70 -11.27
CA SER A 493 -22.63 17.53 -12.32
C SER A 493 -23.60 18.06 -13.38
N THR A 494 -24.79 17.44 -13.51
CA THR A 494 -25.86 17.92 -14.39
C THR A 494 -26.43 19.28 -13.96
N ARG A 495 -26.22 19.66 -12.69
CA ARG A 495 -26.79 20.87 -12.05
C ARG A 495 -28.31 20.95 -12.19
N GLY A 496 -28.99 19.80 -12.32
CA GLY A 496 -30.44 19.71 -12.49
C GLY A 496 -31.25 20.14 -11.27
N TYR A 497 -30.60 20.31 -10.11
CA TYR A 497 -31.22 20.81 -8.88
C TYR A 497 -31.48 22.32 -8.86
N ILE A 498 -30.97 23.06 -9.85
CA ILE A 498 -31.14 24.53 -9.93
C ILE A 498 -32.22 24.90 -10.94
N ASP A 499 -33.14 25.78 -10.53
CA ASP A 499 -34.13 26.40 -11.39
C ASP A 499 -33.47 27.45 -12.31
N SER A 500 -33.04 26.99 -13.48
CA SER A 500 -32.35 27.83 -14.47
C SER A 500 -33.11 29.08 -14.91
N THR A 501 -34.43 29.14 -14.70
CA THR A 501 -35.23 30.34 -15.03
C THR A 501 -35.00 31.43 -14.00
N LYS A 502 -35.11 31.10 -12.71
CA LYS A 502 -34.85 32.02 -11.59
C LYS A 502 -33.37 32.39 -11.47
N THR A 503 -32.46 31.46 -11.80
CA THR A 503 -31.03 31.75 -11.77
C THR A 503 -30.64 32.81 -12.79
N LYS A 504 -31.19 32.77 -14.01
CA LYS A 504 -30.92 33.81 -15.02
C LYS A 504 -31.46 35.18 -14.61
N GLU A 505 -32.59 35.21 -13.90
CA GLU A 505 -33.09 36.44 -13.28
C GLU A 505 -32.10 36.94 -12.22
N ILE A 506 -31.63 36.08 -11.31
CA ILE A 506 -30.68 36.46 -10.25
C ILE A 506 -29.31 36.88 -10.82
N GLU A 507 -28.77 36.15 -11.79
CA GLU A 507 -27.49 36.45 -12.47
C GLU A 507 -27.59 37.78 -13.23
N SER A 508 -28.71 38.05 -13.92
CA SER A 508 -28.93 39.34 -14.59
C SER A 508 -28.92 40.53 -13.62
N TRP A 509 -29.37 40.34 -12.38
CA TRP A 509 -29.37 41.38 -11.36
C TRP A 509 -27.99 41.50 -10.68
N SER A 510 -27.34 40.36 -10.44
CA SER A 510 -25.98 40.29 -9.89
C SER A 510 -24.94 40.88 -10.83
N ASP A 511 -25.04 40.66 -12.14
CA ASP A 511 -24.13 41.25 -13.14
C ASP A 511 -24.29 42.78 -13.20
N GLU A 512 -25.51 43.28 -12.98
CA GLU A 512 -25.79 44.72 -12.92
C GLU A 512 -25.26 45.36 -11.62
N GLU A 513 -25.25 44.62 -10.51
CA GLU A 513 -24.65 45.02 -9.24
C GLU A 513 -23.11 44.93 -9.26
N GLU A 514 -22.54 43.87 -9.84
CA GLU A 514 -21.09 43.71 -10.07
C GLU A 514 -20.56 44.81 -11.00
N ALA A 515 -21.34 45.21 -12.01
CA ALA A 515 -21.04 46.37 -12.87
C ALA A 515 -21.16 47.71 -12.14
N ARG A 516 -21.94 47.81 -11.05
CA ARG A 516 -21.95 48.99 -10.16
C ARG A 516 -20.75 48.98 -9.21
N GLU A 517 -20.31 47.82 -8.73
CA GLU A 517 -19.17 47.68 -7.82
C GLU A 517 -17.82 47.85 -8.53
N LYS A 518 -17.69 47.34 -9.77
CA LYS A 518 -16.54 47.66 -10.65
C LYS A 518 -16.41 49.15 -10.95
N ARG A 519 -17.54 49.88 -11.01
CA ARG A 519 -17.56 51.35 -11.13
C ARG A 519 -17.11 52.07 -9.84
N ARG A 520 -16.99 51.36 -8.71
CA ARG A 520 -16.51 51.87 -7.41
C ARG A 520 -15.03 51.60 -7.14
N GLY A 521 -14.30 50.99 -8.09
CA GLY A 521 -12.83 50.99 -8.09
C GLY A 521 -12.14 49.93 -7.23
N SER A 522 -12.62 48.69 -7.22
CA SER A 522 -11.82 47.55 -6.75
C SER A 522 -11.13 46.87 -7.94
N VAL A 523 -9.80 46.96 -7.98
CA VAL A 523 -8.93 46.35 -8.98
C VAL A 523 -8.26 45.14 -8.33
N ASP A 524 -8.53 43.96 -8.90
CA ASP A 524 -7.70 42.73 -8.97
C ASP A 524 -8.59 41.48 -8.88
N ASN A 525 -9.16 41.07 -10.01
CA ASN A 525 -9.82 39.75 -10.11
C ASN A 525 -8.80 38.72 -10.58
N VAL A 526 -8.06 38.14 -9.63
CA VAL A 526 -7.73 36.71 -9.71
C VAL A 526 -9.05 35.97 -9.88
N MET A 527 -9.15 34.98 -10.78
CA MET A 527 -10.38 34.22 -10.98
C MET A 527 -10.75 33.44 -9.71
N LYS A 528 -11.51 34.08 -8.81
CA LYS A 528 -12.06 33.46 -7.61
C LYS A 528 -13.30 32.66 -7.99
N SER A 529 -13.41 31.43 -7.50
CA SER A 529 -14.61 30.62 -7.71
C SER A 529 -15.82 31.30 -7.07
N LYS A 530 -16.87 31.60 -7.85
CA LYS A 530 -18.10 32.22 -7.34
C LYS A 530 -18.89 31.24 -6.46
N THR A 531 -18.77 29.94 -6.77
CA THR A 531 -19.40 28.85 -6.03
C THR A 531 -18.76 28.67 -4.64
N MET A 532 -17.43 28.65 -4.57
CA MET A 532 -16.72 28.38 -3.30
C MET A 532 -16.47 29.65 -2.48
N ALA A 533 -16.47 30.83 -3.10
CA ALA A 533 -16.34 32.13 -2.46
C ALA A 533 -17.55 33.05 -2.75
N PRO A 534 -18.77 32.72 -2.26
CA PRO A 534 -19.96 33.53 -2.50
C PRO A 534 -19.90 34.91 -1.82
N ASN A 535 -20.51 35.92 -2.45
CA ASN A 535 -20.50 37.31 -1.95
C ASN A 535 -21.08 37.50 -0.54
N ASN A 536 -21.97 36.60 -0.08
CA ASN A 536 -22.71 36.72 1.18
C ASN A 536 -22.47 35.53 2.13
N ILE A 537 -21.21 35.15 2.38
CA ILE A 537 -20.86 34.03 3.27
C ILE A 537 -21.49 34.14 4.66
N LEU A 538 -21.57 35.34 5.24
CA LEU A 538 -22.19 35.55 6.55
C LEU A 538 -23.68 35.18 6.57
N LYS A 539 -24.39 35.36 5.45
CA LYS A 539 -25.81 34.98 5.35
C LYS A 539 -25.96 33.46 5.29
N ILE A 540 -25.06 32.76 4.58
CA ILE A 540 -25.02 31.29 4.56
C ILE A 540 -24.75 30.75 5.97
N ILE A 541 -23.76 31.29 6.67
CA ILE A 541 -23.43 30.91 8.05
C ILE A 541 -24.63 31.13 8.97
N ASN A 542 -25.24 32.32 8.90
CA ASN A 542 -26.41 32.64 9.73
C ASN A 542 -27.61 31.74 9.42
N ASN A 543 -27.80 31.30 8.18
CA ASN A 543 -28.89 30.40 7.80
C ASN A 543 -28.76 29.02 8.50
N PHE A 544 -27.55 28.56 8.77
CA PHE A 544 -27.31 27.35 9.57
C PHE A 544 -27.40 27.63 11.07
N LEU A 545 -26.67 28.63 11.58
CA LEU A 545 -26.59 28.91 13.02
C LEU A 545 -27.92 29.39 13.64
N LEU A 546 -28.78 30.02 12.84
CA LEU A 546 -30.08 30.54 13.28
C LEU A 546 -31.27 29.69 12.79
N LEU A 547 -31.00 28.48 12.29
CA LEU A 547 -32.05 27.58 11.82
C LEU A 547 -33.04 27.21 12.94
N LEU A 548 -32.52 26.96 14.14
CA LEU A 548 -33.30 26.62 15.33
C LEU A 548 -33.45 27.87 16.21
N PRO A 549 -34.66 28.15 16.74
CA PRO A 549 -34.87 29.31 17.61
C PRO A 549 -34.26 29.05 18.99
N ARG A 550 -33.85 30.13 19.67
CA ARG A 550 -33.13 30.08 20.96
C ARG A 550 -33.80 29.23 22.04
N GLN A 551 -35.12 29.10 22.02
CA GLN A 551 -35.88 28.31 23.00
C GLN A 551 -35.66 26.79 22.87
N LEU A 552 -35.16 26.34 21.72
CA LEU A 552 -34.84 24.94 21.44
C LEU A 552 -33.34 24.67 21.44
N MET A 553 -32.51 25.68 21.66
CA MET A 553 -31.06 25.52 21.71
C MET A 553 -30.66 25.00 23.08
N SER A 554 -29.74 24.04 23.11
CA SER A 554 -29.05 23.67 24.35
C SER A 554 -28.19 24.87 24.78
N GLU A 555 -28.33 25.36 26.01
CA GLU A 555 -27.34 26.27 26.60
C GLU A 555 -26.03 25.48 26.72
N SER A 556 -25.17 25.61 25.71
CA SER A 556 -23.98 24.79 25.52
C SER A 556 -23.10 24.80 26.76
N VAL A 557 -23.02 23.65 27.43
CA VAL A 557 -21.94 23.34 28.36
C VAL A 557 -20.78 22.80 27.52
N GLY A 558 -19.86 23.66 27.08
CA GLY A 558 -18.46 23.22 26.93
C GLY A 558 -17.69 23.45 25.63
N THR A 559 -18.27 23.87 24.50
CA THR A 559 -17.48 24.11 23.27
C THR A 559 -17.68 25.51 22.70
N CYS A 560 -16.57 26.23 22.50
CA CYS A 560 -16.61 27.53 21.80
C CYS A 560 -16.78 27.26 20.30
N TYR A 561 -17.54 28.10 19.58
CA TYR A 561 -17.67 27.98 18.12
C TYR A 561 -16.31 28.04 17.39
N GLU A 562 -15.30 28.65 18.02
CA GLU A 562 -13.92 28.68 17.56
C GLU A 562 -13.30 27.28 17.39
N GLU A 563 -13.63 26.32 18.26
CA GLU A 563 -13.14 24.95 18.17
C GLU A 563 -13.66 24.24 16.90
N TYR A 564 -14.93 24.47 16.53
CA TYR A 564 -15.48 23.95 15.26
C TYR A 564 -14.75 24.52 14.05
N MET A 565 -14.33 25.79 14.10
CA MET A 565 -13.59 26.42 13.01
C MET A 565 -12.18 25.85 12.86
N GLU A 566 -11.48 25.64 13.98
CA GLU A 566 -10.15 25.01 13.97
C GLU A 566 -10.20 23.57 13.47
N ASP A 567 -11.19 22.80 13.93
CA ASP A 567 -11.40 21.40 13.51
C ASP A 567 -11.76 21.31 12.02
N ALA A 568 -12.70 22.16 11.56
CA ALA A 568 -13.05 22.23 10.14
C ALA A 568 -11.85 22.60 9.27
N ASN A 569 -11.01 23.55 9.71
CA ASN A 569 -9.79 23.92 8.99
C ASN A 569 -8.78 22.77 8.93
N ARG A 570 -8.55 22.08 10.05
CA ARG A 570 -7.66 20.91 10.11
C ARG A 570 -8.14 19.81 9.15
N HIS A 571 -9.43 19.48 9.17
CA HIS A 571 -9.98 18.44 8.31
C HIS A 571 -9.99 18.87 6.84
N TYR A 572 -10.32 20.12 6.52
CA TYR A 572 -10.31 20.61 5.15
C TYR A 572 -8.90 20.56 4.53
N GLN A 573 -7.87 20.95 5.30
CA GLN A 573 -6.47 20.81 4.88
C GLN A 573 -6.06 19.35 4.64
N MET A 574 -6.52 18.44 5.50
CA MET A 574 -6.29 17.01 5.30
C MET A 574 -6.91 16.53 3.98
N TRP A 575 -8.13 16.94 3.67
CA TRP A 575 -8.82 16.60 2.42
C TRP A 575 -8.16 17.17 1.18
N ILE A 576 -7.70 18.44 1.21
CA ILE A 576 -6.90 19.04 0.13
C ILE A 576 -5.65 18.20 -0.14
N LYS A 577 -4.94 17.79 0.91
CA LYS A 577 -3.73 16.96 0.78
C LYS A 577 -4.06 15.57 0.21
N LYS A 578 -5.05 14.88 0.77
CA LYS A 578 -5.47 13.53 0.34
C LYS A 578 -5.94 13.51 -1.13
N THR A 579 -6.65 14.55 -1.56
CA THR A 579 -7.24 14.63 -2.91
C THR A 579 -6.45 15.51 -3.88
N SER A 580 -5.18 15.81 -3.56
CA SER A 580 -4.31 16.68 -4.36
C SER A 580 -4.08 16.18 -5.79
N LYS A 581 -4.19 14.87 -6.03
CA LYS A 581 -4.06 14.23 -7.35
C LYS A 581 -5.36 14.26 -8.17
N PHE A 582 -6.49 14.67 -7.59
CA PHE A 582 -7.80 14.57 -8.24
C PHE A 582 -8.07 15.81 -9.10
N HIS A 583 -8.83 15.63 -10.19
CA HIS A 583 -9.07 16.70 -11.15
C HIS A 583 -10.38 17.41 -10.82
N TRP A 584 -10.33 18.26 -9.80
CA TRP A 584 -11.49 19.04 -9.38
C TRP A 584 -11.85 20.15 -10.38
N PRO A 585 -13.14 20.31 -10.75
CA PRO A 585 -13.57 21.47 -11.50
C PRO A 585 -13.44 22.74 -10.65
N ILE A 586 -13.10 23.85 -11.30
CA ILE A 586 -12.89 25.15 -10.62
C ILE A 586 -14.23 25.79 -10.23
N GLU A 587 -15.28 25.59 -11.03
CA GLU A 587 -16.58 26.24 -10.85
C GLU A 587 -17.72 25.26 -11.22
N ALA A 588 -18.86 25.37 -10.52
CA ALA A 588 -20.07 24.66 -10.91
C ALA A 588 -20.70 25.39 -12.11
N THR A 589 -20.66 24.77 -13.29
CA THR A 589 -21.22 25.35 -14.51
C THR A 589 -22.31 24.45 -15.07
N SER A 590 -23.42 25.03 -15.54
CA SER A 590 -24.44 24.24 -16.23
C SER A 590 -23.86 23.77 -17.56
N PRO A 591 -24.01 22.48 -17.94
CA PRO A 591 -23.53 21.99 -19.22
C PRO A 591 -24.10 22.86 -20.35
N VAL A 592 -23.23 23.42 -21.20
CA VAL A 592 -23.68 24.12 -22.40
C VAL A 592 -24.43 23.07 -23.23
N LYS A 593 -25.76 23.21 -23.33
CA LYS A 593 -26.54 22.42 -24.28
C LYS A 593 -25.87 22.61 -25.63
N ARG A 594 -25.16 21.58 -26.13
CA ARG A 594 -24.76 21.56 -27.54
C ARG A 594 -26.06 21.57 -28.29
N VAL A 595 -26.49 22.75 -28.73
CA VAL A 595 -27.51 22.88 -29.74
C VAL A 595 -26.90 22.17 -30.93
N SER A 596 -27.29 20.92 -31.13
CA SER A 596 -27.10 20.22 -32.39
C SER A 596 -27.76 21.11 -33.42
N ALA A 597 -26.95 21.91 -34.11
CA ALA A 597 -27.33 22.66 -35.28
C ALA A 597 -27.62 21.64 -36.40
N ALA A 598 -28.75 20.94 -36.28
CA ALA A 598 -29.40 20.30 -37.40
C ALA A 598 -30.23 21.38 -38.07
N THR A 599 -29.57 22.14 -38.93
CA THR A 599 -30.21 22.92 -39.99
C THR A 599 -31.02 21.96 -40.86
N ARG A 600 -32.30 21.76 -40.56
CA ARG A 600 -33.28 21.30 -41.54
C ARG A 600 -34.57 22.10 -41.39
N SER A 601 -34.89 22.76 -42.49
CA SER A 601 -36.07 23.53 -42.82
C SER A 601 -37.37 22.82 -42.42
N PRO A 602 -38.45 23.57 -42.11
CA PRO A 602 -39.75 22.99 -41.85
C PRO A 602 -40.36 22.54 -43.18
N THR A 603 -40.57 21.23 -43.33
CA THR A 603 -41.57 20.73 -44.29
C THR A 603 -42.58 19.90 -43.51
N SER A 604 -43.83 20.32 -43.68
CA SER A 604 -45.07 19.75 -43.18
C SER A 604 -45.17 18.23 -43.35
N GLY A 605 -45.58 17.54 -42.29
CA GLY A 605 -45.99 16.14 -42.34
C GLY A 605 -46.31 15.61 -40.95
N GLU A 606 -47.59 15.43 -40.68
CA GLU A 606 -48.22 14.98 -39.45
C GLU A 606 -47.60 13.70 -38.86
N CYS A 607 -47.37 13.69 -37.55
CA CYS A 607 -47.78 12.58 -36.69
C CYS A 607 -47.82 13.05 -35.23
N ASN A 608 -48.99 12.86 -34.61
CA ASN A 608 -49.21 13.04 -33.18
C ASN A 608 -48.40 11.99 -32.43
N ASP A 609 -47.43 12.41 -31.63
CA ASP A 609 -47.12 11.70 -30.39
C ASP A 609 -46.86 12.71 -29.28
N SER A 610 -47.44 12.38 -28.15
CA SER A 610 -47.69 13.18 -26.96
C SER A 610 -46.55 14.09 -26.52
N GLY A 611 -46.90 15.37 -26.32
CA GLY A 611 -46.06 16.38 -25.66
C GLY A 611 -45.84 16.09 -24.18
N ILE A 612 -45.04 15.08 -23.88
CA ILE A 612 -44.28 15.01 -22.65
C ILE A 612 -42.90 15.57 -22.99
N SER A 613 -42.75 16.89 -22.83
CA SER A 613 -41.43 17.44 -22.60
C SER A 613 -40.88 16.68 -21.39
N GLU A 614 -39.85 15.86 -21.57
CA GLU A 614 -39.14 15.16 -20.49
C GLU A 614 -38.61 16.19 -19.48
N CYS A 615 -39.46 16.62 -18.56
CA CYS A 615 -39.07 17.12 -17.26
C CYS A 615 -38.63 15.89 -16.46
N THR A 616 -37.47 15.33 -16.79
CA THR A 616 -36.81 14.40 -15.87
C THR A 616 -36.57 15.15 -14.58
N SER A 617 -37.29 14.79 -13.53
CA SER A 617 -37.03 15.26 -12.17
C SER A 617 -35.57 15.01 -11.85
N PHE A 618 -34.89 15.99 -11.25
CA PHE A 618 -33.52 15.82 -10.82
C PHE A 618 -33.37 14.59 -9.91
N TYR A 619 -32.36 13.78 -10.18
CA TYR A 619 -31.97 12.64 -9.35
C TYR A 619 -30.60 12.92 -8.74
N GLU A 620 -30.54 12.99 -7.41
CA GLU A 620 -29.33 13.27 -6.63
C GLU A 620 -28.37 12.08 -6.57
N GLY A 621 -28.79 10.90 -7.01
CA GLY A 621 -28.04 9.64 -6.95
C GLY A 621 -28.35 8.81 -5.70
N PRO A 622 -27.95 7.52 -5.68
CA PRO A 622 -28.30 6.60 -4.60
C PRO A 622 -27.84 7.06 -3.21
N LEU A 623 -26.60 7.54 -3.10
CA LEU A 623 -26.02 7.92 -1.81
C LEU A 623 -26.69 9.18 -1.22
N LEU A 624 -26.78 10.26 -2.00
CA LEU A 624 -27.38 11.50 -1.50
C LEU A 624 -28.86 11.31 -1.19
N ARG A 625 -29.58 10.51 -1.97
CA ARG A 625 -30.97 10.14 -1.69
C ARG A 625 -31.09 9.39 -0.36
N LEU A 626 -30.23 8.39 -0.14
CA LEU A 626 -30.17 7.64 1.12
C LEU A 626 -29.94 8.61 2.30
N LEU A 627 -28.87 9.41 2.26
CA LEU A 627 -28.49 10.34 3.32
C LEU A 627 -29.57 11.40 3.58
N PHE A 628 -30.17 11.97 2.54
CA PHE A 628 -31.25 12.95 2.68
C PHE A 628 -32.52 12.34 3.29
N ASN A 629 -32.83 11.08 2.97
CA ASN A 629 -33.92 10.36 3.62
C ASN A 629 -33.61 10.08 5.09
N GLN A 630 -32.38 9.69 5.42
CA GLN A 630 -31.96 9.49 6.82
C GLN A 630 -32.06 10.80 7.61
N VAL A 631 -31.56 11.93 7.08
CA VAL A 631 -31.70 13.24 7.76
C VAL A 631 -33.17 13.63 7.93
N ARG A 632 -34.03 13.36 6.94
CA ARG A 632 -35.47 13.63 7.06
C ARG A 632 -36.14 12.83 8.18
N ASN A 633 -35.68 11.59 8.38
CA ASN A 633 -36.23 10.65 9.35
C ASN A 633 -35.49 10.66 10.70
N MET A 634 -34.54 11.58 10.91
CA MET A 634 -33.68 11.68 12.10
C MET A 634 -34.42 11.62 13.45
N SER A 635 -35.66 12.12 13.49
CA SER A 635 -36.53 12.13 14.69
C SER A 635 -37.13 10.77 15.06
N ASN A 636 -37.06 9.79 14.16
CA ASN A 636 -37.71 8.48 14.29
C ASN A 636 -36.71 7.33 14.14
N GLN A 637 -35.41 7.58 14.36
CA GLN A 637 -34.37 6.59 14.15
C GLN A 637 -33.29 6.64 15.25
N PRO A 638 -32.51 5.56 15.44
CA PRO A 638 -31.51 5.49 16.49
C PRO A 638 -30.44 6.58 16.39
N TYR A 639 -29.92 6.99 17.55
CA TYR A 639 -28.90 8.01 17.65
C TYR A 639 -27.63 7.68 16.84
N GLU A 640 -27.21 6.42 16.83
CA GLU A 640 -26.02 5.96 16.12
C GLU A 640 -26.17 6.11 14.60
N LEU A 641 -27.37 5.85 14.08
CA LEU A 641 -27.68 6.03 12.66
C LEU A 641 -27.66 7.52 12.27
N ASN A 642 -28.15 8.38 13.17
CA ASN A 642 -28.07 9.83 13.01
C ASN A 642 -26.62 10.29 12.90
N LEU A 643 -25.76 9.82 13.81
CA LEU A 643 -24.32 10.14 13.83
C LEU A 643 -23.61 9.66 12.55
N ALA A 644 -23.83 8.41 12.14
CA ALA A 644 -23.22 7.87 10.92
C ALA A 644 -23.61 8.70 9.68
N SER A 645 -24.88 9.07 9.56
CA SER A 645 -25.39 9.86 8.44
C SER A 645 -24.77 11.27 8.38
N ILE A 646 -24.71 11.97 9.52
CA ILE A 646 -24.12 13.32 9.55
C ILE A 646 -22.61 13.28 9.38
N ALA A 647 -21.91 12.26 9.90
CA ALA A 647 -20.46 12.10 9.72
C ALA A 647 -20.09 11.99 8.24
N ILE A 648 -20.84 11.18 7.48
CA ILE A 648 -20.65 11.06 6.02
C ILE A 648 -20.93 12.41 5.34
N LEU A 649 -22.05 13.08 5.65
CA LEU A 649 -22.38 14.38 5.06
C LEU A 649 -21.33 15.46 5.38
N SER A 650 -20.78 15.48 6.58
CA SER A 650 -19.69 16.39 6.98
C SER A 650 -18.42 16.10 6.18
N LYS A 651 -18.02 14.83 6.03
CA LYS A 651 -16.89 14.43 5.16
C LYS A 651 -17.12 14.84 3.70
N LEU A 652 -18.33 14.65 3.17
CA LEU A 652 -18.69 15.09 1.82
C LEU A 652 -18.66 16.62 1.68
N ALA A 653 -19.13 17.36 2.67
CA ALA A 653 -19.11 18.82 2.67
C ALA A 653 -17.67 19.39 2.68
N LEU A 654 -16.72 18.68 3.27
CA LEU A 654 -15.30 19.01 3.29
C LEU A 654 -14.60 18.82 1.92
N LEU A 655 -15.17 18.06 0.98
CA LEU A 655 -14.55 17.91 -0.35
C LEU A 655 -14.46 19.25 -1.08
N PRO A 656 -13.31 19.59 -1.72
CA PRO A 656 -13.13 20.82 -2.48
C PRO A 656 -13.78 20.76 -3.87
N HIS A 657 -15.02 20.25 -3.95
CA HIS A 657 -15.76 20.06 -5.20
C HIS A 657 -16.93 21.06 -5.31
N PRO A 658 -17.01 21.91 -6.35
CA PRO A 658 -17.97 23.02 -6.40
C PRO A 658 -19.43 22.55 -6.50
N TYR A 659 -19.74 21.53 -7.31
CA TYR A 659 -21.12 21.03 -7.40
C TYR A 659 -21.62 20.43 -6.08
N LEU A 660 -20.71 19.80 -5.33
CA LEU A 660 -21.04 19.22 -4.02
C LEU A 660 -21.17 20.32 -2.96
N HIS A 661 -20.36 21.38 -3.08
CA HIS A 661 -20.53 22.60 -2.28
C HIS A 661 -21.92 23.23 -2.50
N GLU A 662 -22.39 23.32 -3.75
CA GLU A 662 -23.73 23.87 -4.04
C GLU A 662 -24.84 23.07 -3.35
N ILE A 663 -24.89 21.74 -3.55
CA ILE A 663 -26.00 20.92 -3.05
C ILE A 663 -26.00 20.75 -1.52
N LEU A 664 -24.84 20.81 -0.87
CA LEU A 664 -24.70 20.61 0.58
C LEU A 664 -24.65 21.92 1.39
N LEU A 665 -23.95 22.95 0.92
CA LEU A 665 -23.64 24.15 1.73
C LEU A 665 -24.33 25.42 1.25
N SER A 666 -24.73 25.50 -0.03
CA SER A 666 -25.37 26.71 -0.55
C SER A 666 -26.83 26.80 -0.13
N THR A 667 -27.16 27.81 0.67
CA THR A 667 -28.52 28.00 1.23
C THR A 667 -29.41 28.92 0.37
N GLU A 668 -28.84 29.55 -0.66
CA GLU A 668 -29.51 30.59 -1.47
C GLU A 668 -29.80 30.17 -2.92
N ILE A 669 -29.53 28.92 -3.27
CA ILE A 669 -29.78 28.44 -4.63
C ILE A 669 -31.29 28.32 -4.91
N PRO A 670 -31.78 28.81 -6.06
CA PRO A 670 -33.16 28.61 -6.44
C PRO A 670 -33.36 27.15 -6.83
N VAL A 671 -33.96 26.37 -5.93
CA VAL A 671 -34.11 24.92 -6.12
C VAL A 671 -35.19 24.63 -7.18
N ALA A 672 -34.86 23.75 -8.13
CA ALA A 672 -35.77 23.27 -9.16
C ALA A 672 -36.94 22.48 -8.56
N GLN A 673 -38.08 22.46 -9.26
CA GLN A 673 -39.25 21.72 -8.80
C GLN A 673 -38.94 20.21 -8.71
N GLY A 674 -39.17 19.61 -7.54
CA GLY A 674 -38.90 18.20 -7.28
C GLY A 674 -37.45 17.87 -6.91
N ALA A 675 -36.53 18.85 -6.97
CA ALA A 675 -35.15 18.66 -6.49
C ALA A 675 -35.04 18.88 -4.98
N THR A 676 -34.05 18.21 -4.37
CA THR A 676 -33.73 18.34 -2.95
C THR A 676 -32.27 18.71 -2.74
N THR A 677 -32.03 19.63 -1.81
CA THR A 677 -30.70 20.02 -1.33
C THR A 677 -30.64 19.77 0.17
N LEU A 678 -29.44 19.69 0.74
CA LEU A 678 -29.28 19.42 2.18
C LEU A 678 -30.02 20.47 3.02
N PHE A 679 -29.92 21.74 2.65
CA PHE A 679 -30.58 22.82 3.37
C PHE A 679 -32.11 22.69 3.35
N VAL A 680 -32.72 22.27 2.23
CA VAL A 680 -34.17 22.02 2.14
C VAL A 680 -34.59 20.89 3.08
N VAL A 681 -33.80 19.81 3.15
CA VAL A 681 -34.07 18.66 4.03
C VAL A 681 -33.99 19.08 5.50
N ILE A 682 -32.92 19.78 5.88
CA ILE A 682 -32.70 20.29 7.22
C ILE A 682 -33.78 21.29 7.65
N GLN A 683 -34.23 22.17 6.74
CA GLN A 683 -35.36 23.08 7.01
C GLN A 683 -36.70 22.36 7.21
N ALA A 684 -36.93 21.26 6.49
CA ALA A 684 -38.13 20.45 6.67
C ALA A 684 -38.10 19.74 8.03
N LEU A 685 -36.95 19.16 8.40
CA LEU A 685 -36.74 18.55 9.71
C LEU A 685 -36.91 19.57 10.84
N SER A 686 -36.28 20.76 10.74
CA SER A 686 -36.38 21.78 11.78
C SER A 686 -37.82 22.22 12.02
N LYS A 687 -38.63 22.39 10.96
CA LYS A 687 -40.08 22.68 11.07
C LYS A 687 -40.84 21.57 11.78
N LYS A 688 -40.52 20.30 11.48
CA LYS A 688 -41.12 19.15 12.18
C LYS A 688 -40.80 19.20 13.68
N LEU A 689 -39.52 19.29 14.02
CA LEU A 689 -39.04 19.38 15.41
C LEU A 689 -39.66 20.57 16.16
N LEU A 690 -39.73 21.74 15.51
CA LEU A 690 -40.37 22.95 16.04
C LEU A 690 -41.84 22.76 16.38
N SER A 691 -42.54 21.90 15.64
CA SER A 691 -43.96 21.65 15.84
C SER A 691 -44.24 20.58 16.90
N GLU A 692 -43.30 19.64 17.10
CA GLU A 692 -43.47 18.46 17.95
C GLU A 692 -42.86 18.66 19.34
N ILE A 693 -41.64 19.20 19.46
CA ILE A 693 -40.93 19.33 20.74
C ILE A 693 -41.69 20.15 21.78
N PRO A 694 -42.28 21.33 21.45
CA PRO A 694 -43.04 22.12 22.42
C PRO A 694 -44.31 21.44 22.95
N ARG A 695 -44.74 20.31 22.37
CA ARG A 695 -45.89 19.53 22.86
C ARG A 695 -45.55 18.68 24.08
N HIS A 696 -44.27 18.45 24.35
CA HIS A 696 -43.81 17.69 25.50
C HIS A 696 -43.70 18.59 26.75
N VAL A 697 -44.12 18.04 27.89
CA VAL A 697 -43.99 18.71 29.20
C VAL A 697 -42.51 18.89 29.53
N ASP A 698 -42.15 20.06 30.08
CA ASP A 698 -40.79 20.41 30.47
C ASP A 698 -39.73 20.24 29.37
N PHE A 699 -40.11 20.47 28.11
CA PHE A 699 -39.22 20.27 26.95
C PHE A 699 -37.86 20.98 27.10
N SER A 700 -37.80 22.19 27.67
CA SER A 700 -36.54 22.92 27.89
C SER A 700 -35.61 22.24 28.91
N TYR A 701 -36.16 21.51 29.88
CA TYR A 701 -35.35 20.67 30.78
C TYR A 701 -34.88 19.42 30.06
N ARG A 702 -35.77 18.76 29.30
CA ARG A 702 -35.44 17.55 28.53
C ARG A 702 -34.34 17.79 27.49
N ILE A 703 -34.35 18.93 26.79
CA ILE A 703 -33.27 19.30 25.85
C ILE A 703 -31.91 19.32 26.57
N ARG A 704 -31.82 20.01 27.72
CA ARG A 704 -30.57 20.11 28.50
C ARG A 704 -30.14 18.76 29.08
N ASP A 705 -31.10 17.96 29.55
CA ASP A 705 -30.82 16.63 30.08
C ASP A 705 -30.31 15.68 28.98
N THR A 706 -30.97 15.66 27.82
CA THR A 706 -30.53 14.89 26.65
C THR A 706 -29.14 15.34 26.18
N ALA A 707 -28.89 16.65 26.03
CA ALA A 707 -27.57 17.15 25.66
C ALA A 707 -26.47 16.69 26.63
N LYS A 708 -26.73 16.78 27.94
CA LYS A 708 -25.80 16.32 28.97
C LYS A 708 -25.61 14.81 28.92
N ARG A 709 -26.67 14.04 28.71
CA ARG A 709 -26.61 12.58 28.56
C ARG A 709 -25.75 12.18 27.38
N LEU A 710 -25.99 12.76 26.20
CA LEU A 710 -25.22 12.44 24.99
C LEU A 710 -23.71 12.79 25.13
N LEU A 711 -23.38 13.84 25.89
CA LEU A 711 -21.98 14.20 26.18
C LEU A 711 -21.29 13.27 27.19
N THR A 712 -22.04 12.67 28.13
CA THR A 712 -21.47 11.94 29.28
C THR A 712 -21.61 10.42 29.19
N ASN A 713 -22.72 9.94 28.64
CA ASN A 713 -22.95 8.53 28.35
C ASN A 713 -23.90 8.41 27.13
N PRO A 714 -23.37 8.57 25.90
CA PRO A 714 -24.18 8.39 24.71
C PRO A 714 -24.75 6.95 24.66
N PRO A 715 -25.99 6.75 24.19
CA PRO A 715 -26.46 5.42 23.87
C PRO A 715 -25.56 4.89 22.75
N LEU A 716 -24.67 3.98 23.12
CA LEU A 716 -23.83 3.21 22.22
C LEU A 716 -24.23 1.75 22.39
N LEU A 717 -24.01 0.94 21.36
CA LEU A 717 -24.36 -0.49 21.28
C LEU A 717 -23.84 -1.38 22.44
N LYS A 718 -23.07 -0.84 23.40
CA LYS A 718 -22.22 -1.58 24.36
C LYS A 718 -22.69 -1.66 25.81
N GLU A 719 -23.86 -1.17 26.22
CA GLU A 719 -24.34 -1.44 27.59
C GLU A 719 -25.37 -2.58 27.62
N ASP A 720 -24.97 -3.64 28.34
CA ASP A 720 -25.69 -4.85 28.74
C ASP A 720 -27.21 -4.86 28.49
N GLU A 721 -27.66 -5.89 27.78
CA GLU A 721 -29.06 -6.22 27.49
C GLU A 721 -29.97 -6.18 28.74
N GLU A 722 -29.42 -6.32 29.95
CA GLU A 722 -30.17 -6.24 31.20
C GLU A 722 -30.73 -4.84 31.52
N LYS A 723 -30.19 -3.74 30.94
CA LYS A 723 -30.73 -2.38 31.09
C LYS A 723 -31.65 -1.93 29.93
N LYS A 724 -31.71 -2.68 28.82
CA LYS A 724 -32.60 -2.40 27.67
C LYS A 724 -34.11 -2.55 27.99
N THR A 725 -34.48 -2.91 29.22
CA THR A 725 -35.88 -2.97 29.69
C THR A 725 -36.53 -1.62 29.98
N LYS A 726 -35.84 -0.49 29.76
CA LYS A 726 -36.52 0.78 29.53
C LYS A 726 -36.66 0.96 28.02
N ASN A 727 -37.85 0.68 27.49
CA ASN A 727 -38.25 1.17 26.19
C ASN A 727 -37.81 2.64 26.08
N LEU A 728 -36.87 2.93 25.17
CA LEU A 728 -36.61 4.31 24.74
C LEU A 728 -37.96 4.83 24.25
N ASP A 729 -38.58 5.75 24.99
CA ASP A 729 -39.82 6.36 24.54
C ASP A 729 -39.51 7.09 23.22
N ASP A 730 -40.41 7.05 22.23
CA ASP A 730 -40.31 7.81 20.96
C ASP A 730 -39.96 9.29 21.19
N SER A 731 -40.31 9.81 22.36
CA SER A 731 -39.98 11.16 22.77
C SER A 731 -38.47 11.41 22.92
N ASP A 732 -37.65 10.43 23.31
CA ASP A 732 -36.20 10.60 23.49
C ASP A 732 -35.46 10.73 22.15
N GLN A 733 -35.85 9.96 21.12
CA GLN A 733 -35.31 10.09 19.77
C GLN A 733 -35.53 11.49 19.17
N LEU A 734 -36.68 12.10 19.47
CA LEU A 734 -37.00 13.47 19.04
C LEU A 734 -36.04 14.51 19.63
N PHE A 735 -35.70 14.39 20.92
CA PHE A 735 -34.73 15.30 21.56
C PHE A 735 -33.30 15.01 21.10
N GLU A 736 -32.93 13.75 20.89
CA GLU A 736 -31.63 13.37 20.33
C GLU A 736 -31.43 13.96 18.94
N ALA A 737 -32.44 13.84 18.06
CA ALA A 737 -32.43 14.44 16.73
C ALA A 737 -32.25 15.96 16.74
N LEU A 738 -32.86 16.66 17.71
CA LEU A 738 -32.67 18.09 17.88
C LEU A 738 -31.22 18.44 18.22
N ILE A 739 -30.60 17.72 19.16
CA ILE A 739 -29.20 17.96 19.55
C ILE A 739 -28.26 17.64 18.38
N VAL A 740 -28.47 16.52 17.68
CA VAL A 740 -27.67 16.17 16.50
C VAL A 740 -27.80 17.24 15.42
N LEU A 741 -29.01 17.74 15.15
CA LEU A 741 -29.23 18.79 14.17
C LEU A 741 -28.55 20.11 14.55
N GLU A 742 -28.60 20.48 15.84
CA GLU A 742 -27.93 21.68 16.37
C GLU A 742 -26.42 21.61 16.13
N GLU A 743 -25.78 20.50 16.52
CA GLU A 743 -24.33 20.31 16.35
C GLU A 743 -23.93 20.22 14.88
N PHE A 744 -24.71 19.52 14.06
CA PHE A 744 -24.46 19.42 12.63
C PHE A 744 -24.55 20.79 11.93
N CYS A 745 -25.48 21.66 12.32
CA CYS A 745 -25.58 23.02 11.77
C CYS A 745 -24.36 23.88 12.14
N LYS A 746 -23.81 23.74 13.36
CA LYS A 746 -22.57 24.42 13.76
C LYS A 746 -21.38 23.94 12.91
N GLU A 747 -21.28 22.63 12.70
CA GLU A 747 -20.23 22.03 11.87
C GLU A 747 -20.30 22.49 10.41
N LEU A 748 -21.49 22.44 9.78
CA LEU A 748 -21.68 22.90 8.39
C LEU A 748 -21.36 24.39 8.23
N ALA A 749 -21.72 25.22 9.21
CA ALA A 749 -21.41 26.65 9.21
C ALA A 749 -19.88 26.89 9.29
N ALA A 750 -19.18 26.13 10.11
CA ALA A 750 -17.72 26.20 10.22
C ALA A 750 -17.03 25.73 8.93
N ILE A 751 -17.47 24.62 8.33
CA ILE A 751 -16.97 24.12 7.03
C ILE A 751 -17.19 25.17 5.94
N ALA A 752 -18.39 25.76 5.84
CA ALA A 752 -18.68 26.79 4.85
C ALA A 752 -17.76 28.01 4.99
N PHE A 753 -17.52 28.47 6.22
CA PHE A 753 -16.59 29.57 6.50
C PHE A 753 -15.16 29.24 6.08
N VAL A 754 -14.64 28.07 6.48
CA VAL A 754 -13.28 27.63 6.16
C VAL A 754 -13.07 27.53 4.65
N LYS A 755 -14.03 26.92 3.92
CA LYS A 755 -13.96 26.79 2.45
C LYS A 755 -13.95 28.15 1.77
N TYR A 756 -14.77 29.08 2.25
CA TYR A 756 -14.79 30.46 1.73
C TYR A 756 -13.42 31.12 1.88
N HIS A 757 -12.81 31.08 3.07
CA HIS A 757 -11.50 31.68 3.31
C HIS A 757 -10.42 31.10 2.38
N HIS A 758 -10.33 29.77 2.28
CA HIS A 758 -9.40 29.10 1.36
C HIS A 758 -9.65 29.43 -0.12
N GLY A 759 -10.91 29.61 -0.52
CA GLY A 759 -11.28 30.01 -1.88
C GLY A 759 -11.04 31.50 -2.18
N THR A 760 -10.78 32.33 -1.17
CA THR A 760 -10.46 33.75 -1.32
C THR A 760 -8.98 34.08 -1.24
N GLU A 761 -8.19 33.22 -0.59
CA GLU A 761 -6.74 33.37 -0.34
C GLU A 761 -5.87 32.76 -1.46
N ASN A 762 -6.38 31.75 -2.19
CA ASN A 762 -5.78 31.20 -3.40
C ASN A 762 -6.41 31.83 -4.66
#